data_AF-A0A8J2IQB5-F1
#
_entry.id   AF-A0A8J2IQB5-F1
#
_cell.length_a   1.000
_cell.length_b   1.000
_cell.length_c   1.000
_cell.angle_alpha   90.00
_cell.angle_beta   90.00
_cell.angle_gamma   90.00
#
_symmetry.space_group_name_H-M   'P 1'
#
loop_
_entity.id
_entity.type
_entity.pdbx_description
1 polymer ?
#
loop_
_entity_poly.entity_id
_entity_poly.type
_entity_poly.pdbx_seq_one_letter_code
_entity_poly.pdbx_strand_id
1 'polypeptide(L)'
;MYADISKPPAPLPQPKPQAIADGITLLPPLSRLSHGPGLVILHPNSEKHLEIIQGVPSVLVKWAEEGYAVVEIQARALKGDVLRTAVEALRGCEGFVEGMAAYDPELWNEVAPTLDGTDIVGAVTYTNSASPQTSPIPTLTHVAAHTAKLSRNGKSTTYSYPTAPSHLFAVPFSSDFNYTTESVSHTRNLTFLKPLMNGPYFDLEDIWDEHTYYEFADRSVEHTMSTMVQEPYVNHVPTLTGGVGRASLTSFYRDNFIFLNSVDTELELTSRTVGIDRVIDEFIYKFTHDRTIDWLLPGVPPTFKKMEIPFTAVVNIRGDRLYHEHIGWDQGTALAQLGLMPQYLPFPYPVEGQEGKKLEYRVPVAGVETAKKMRDRDSVPSNEMFSYKQTNDWQPPAPESISSESCQTNQAAIVDMLSSLQAQLNSLAAQVQTQSSNQQEVTSLPSPVTLIESARAMVNRIDEENSESTPRSSRTAASQNFYGPTCPDYALNVGQLKLRRDSLPLHQRQLQLASIHEDDASEEEGDPEARFAVSPRTVDKGDPAMLLTFRSVIGLQEAIQLLYVYQEVVGELHPVVDIDALIMQTRSWYADAGAGMWDVLAASTGAEAYELLLILNLCLAIALRADAKTGSGNTEGLLRDSFQDAVNAKLAAPANSIKHATIIFLKGSYDFFQDMPRSAWRMCGIAGRMLMELGLHNAEVFKHTLKSETERTEACTLVSSIVILDRQWSYATGLPIHFHEKSFSSISTSSVKHPYLKAMLSFILISDRFSEPISSAAKGEGYNDESSFELMTFQIEQWRKKAVGEYSIAQCHTWQTDPSTRPPTWAILLNLRAESVRSQLLKPFFFSESDIEITKKHVRSATDRVYDIINVLHALDTVTDIYRKQHPCYQHILACTAGLAFLLIAFIKQNRSTMVPELTPDLIESLGGSFSMAVALTTKYTNRSRSARRLAKRLIEMRRNLLSLGILDAASPGSHEGLDGVTESVKRASLAQTGFTEYSPSFSMAGVDMDMGIGWEDSLRLQWPIGDVNHMFSESIF
;
A
#
# COMPACT_ATOMS: atom_id res chain seq x y z
N MET A 1 14.51 16.77 -9.15
CA MET A 1 14.42 18.16 -9.65
C MET A 1 14.56 18.08 -11.17
N TYR A 2 13.53 18.49 -11.91
CA TYR A 2 13.48 18.38 -13.38
C TYR A 2 14.44 19.36 -14.08
N ALA A 3 14.60 19.23 -15.39
CA ALA A 3 15.56 20.03 -16.15
C ALA A 3 15.23 21.52 -16.11
N ASP A 4 16.29 22.34 -16.10
CA ASP A 4 16.20 23.80 -16.13
C ASP A 4 15.69 24.27 -17.50
N ILE A 5 14.41 24.68 -17.56
CA ILE A 5 13.75 25.10 -18.81
C ILE A 5 14.35 26.35 -19.46
N SER A 6 15.26 27.07 -18.77
CA SER A 6 16.00 28.17 -19.38
C SER A 6 17.04 27.71 -20.41
N LYS A 7 17.30 26.40 -20.47
CA LYS A 7 18.22 25.76 -21.42
C LYS A 7 17.44 24.87 -22.39
N PRO A 8 17.92 24.71 -23.64
CA PRO A 8 17.30 23.78 -24.57
C PRO A 8 17.44 22.33 -24.04
N PRO A 9 16.44 21.47 -24.26
CA PRO A 9 16.51 20.08 -23.85
C PRO A 9 17.60 19.31 -24.63
N ALA A 10 18.11 18.24 -24.04
CA ALA A 10 19.06 17.36 -24.72
C ALA A 10 18.42 16.72 -25.97
N PRO A 11 19.17 16.58 -27.08
CA PRO A 11 18.65 15.95 -28.29
C PRO A 11 18.33 14.47 -28.04
N LEU A 12 17.40 13.93 -28.83
CA LEU A 12 17.09 12.50 -28.79
C LEU A 12 18.30 11.66 -29.22
N PRO A 13 18.50 10.47 -28.60
CA PRO A 13 19.47 9.49 -29.09
C PRO A 13 19.19 9.15 -30.56
N GLN A 14 20.23 9.17 -31.39
CA GLN A 14 20.12 8.75 -32.79
C GLN A 14 20.55 7.30 -32.95
N PRO A 15 19.87 6.52 -33.82
CA PRO A 15 20.27 5.15 -34.12
C PRO A 15 21.66 5.11 -34.77
N LYS A 16 22.59 4.42 -34.12
CA LYS A 16 23.97 4.21 -34.58
C LYS A 16 24.21 2.71 -34.78
N PRO A 17 23.71 2.14 -35.90
CA PRO A 17 23.87 0.72 -36.18
C PRO A 17 25.34 0.37 -36.44
N GLN A 18 25.74 -0.82 -35.99
CA GLN A 18 27.06 -1.40 -36.25
C GLN A 18 26.87 -2.71 -37.01
N ALA A 19 27.42 -2.80 -38.22
CA ALA A 19 27.40 -4.04 -39.00
C ALA A 19 28.46 -5.00 -38.43
N ILE A 20 28.01 -6.12 -37.88
CA ILE A 20 28.90 -7.16 -37.32
C ILE A 20 29.32 -8.14 -38.41
N ALA A 21 28.35 -8.59 -39.21
CA ALA A 21 28.56 -9.42 -40.40
C ALA A 21 27.41 -9.18 -41.39
N ASP A 22 27.46 -9.80 -42.58
CA ASP A 22 26.36 -9.71 -43.52
C ASP A 22 25.07 -10.30 -42.91
N GLY A 23 24.05 -9.45 -42.76
CA GLY A 23 22.78 -9.77 -42.11
C GLY A 23 22.83 -9.86 -40.57
N ILE A 24 23.90 -9.38 -39.92
CA ILE A 24 23.98 -9.22 -38.45
C ILE A 24 24.27 -7.76 -38.11
N THR A 25 23.36 -7.11 -37.38
CA THR A 25 23.45 -5.69 -37.02
C THR A 25 23.27 -5.50 -35.52
N LEU A 26 24.21 -4.79 -34.87
CA LEU A 26 24.10 -4.35 -33.48
C LEU A 26 23.56 -2.91 -33.43
N LEU A 27 22.56 -2.65 -32.60
CA LEU A 27 22.08 -1.31 -32.27
C LEU A 27 22.16 -1.09 -30.76
N PRO A 28 22.95 -0.09 -30.29
CA PRO A 28 22.95 0.28 -28.87
C PRO A 28 21.60 0.81 -28.38
N PRO A 29 21.36 0.84 -27.06
CA PRO A 29 20.13 1.39 -26.48
C PRO A 29 19.85 2.83 -26.94
N LEU A 30 18.58 3.14 -27.20
CA LEU A 30 18.08 4.48 -27.55
C LEU A 30 17.43 5.19 -26.36
N SER A 31 17.91 4.91 -25.14
CA SER A 31 17.50 5.57 -23.90
C SER A 31 18.56 6.57 -23.40
N ARG A 32 18.22 7.47 -22.48
CA ARG A 32 19.14 8.41 -21.80
C ARG A 32 20.23 7.67 -21.01
N LEU A 33 19.99 6.43 -20.56
CA LEU A 33 20.97 5.61 -19.85
C LEU A 33 22.12 5.15 -20.75
N SER A 34 21.92 5.05 -22.07
CA SER A 34 22.91 4.61 -23.08
C SER A 34 23.51 3.21 -22.90
N HIS A 35 23.13 2.48 -21.84
CA HIS A 35 23.48 1.09 -21.57
C HIS A 35 22.22 0.30 -21.18
N GLY A 36 22.27 -1.03 -21.30
CA GLY A 36 21.16 -1.91 -20.94
C GLY A 36 21.40 -3.37 -21.35
N PRO A 37 20.50 -4.28 -20.94
CA PRO A 37 20.64 -5.72 -21.21
C PRO A 37 20.73 -6.04 -22.71
N GLY A 38 21.43 -7.13 -23.02
CA GLY A 38 21.60 -7.61 -24.39
C GLY A 38 20.39 -8.40 -24.88
N LEU A 39 19.90 -8.11 -26.08
CA LEU A 39 18.80 -8.85 -26.70
C LEU A 39 19.18 -9.28 -28.12
N VAL A 40 19.10 -10.58 -28.39
CA VAL A 40 19.22 -11.12 -29.75
C VAL A 40 17.84 -11.22 -30.38
N ILE A 41 17.64 -10.63 -31.55
CA ILE A 41 16.40 -10.78 -32.32
C ILE A 41 16.65 -11.62 -33.58
N LEU A 42 15.85 -12.67 -33.79
CA LEU A 42 15.84 -13.43 -35.04
C LEU A 42 14.71 -12.87 -35.91
N HIS A 43 15.07 -12.30 -37.06
CA HIS A 43 14.14 -11.54 -37.90
C HIS A 43 14.14 -12.06 -39.35
N PRO A 44 12.99 -12.07 -40.05
CA PRO A 44 12.97 -12.29 -41.49
C PRO A 44 13.88 -11.31 -42.24
N ASN A 45 14.28 -11.63 -43.48
CA ASN A 45 15.11 -10.69 -44.25
C ASN A 45 14.38 -9.36 -44.48
N SER A 46 15.03 -8.24 -44.12
CA SER A 46 14.47 -6.90 -44.30
C SER A 46 15.56 -5.87 -44.59
N GLU A 47 15.31 -5.01 -45.57
CA GLU A 47 16.15 -3.82 -45.84
C GLU A 47 15.75 -2.63 -44.95
N LYS A 48 14.60 -2.72 -44.26
CA LYS A 48 13.97 -1.63 -43.50
C LYS A 48 14.19 -1.72 -41.99
N HIS A 49 15.27 -2.38 -41.56
CA HIS A 49 15.52 -2.69 -40.15
C HIS A 49 15.85 -1.46 -39.28
N LEU A 50 16.00 -0.27 -39.86
CA LEU A 50 16.16 1.00 -39.13
C LEU A 50 15.07 2.02 -39.46
N GLU A 51 14.11 1.67 -40.31
CA GLU A 51 13.08 2.60 -40.73
C GLU A 51 11.98 2.73 -39.68
N ILE A 52 11.37 3.90 -39.65
CA ILE A 52 10.10 4.15 -38.98
C ILE A 52 9.11 4.57 -40.07
N ILE A 53 8.11 3.74 -40.38
CA ILE A 53 7.12 4.01 -41.42
C ILE A 53 5.78 4.25 -40.77
N GLN A 54 5.16 5.40 -41.06
CA GLN A 54 3.85 5.77 -40.51
C GLN A 54 3.79 5.68 -38.97
N GLY A 55 4.88 6.10 -38.30
CA GLY A 55 4.99 6.05 -36.84
C GLY A 55 5.29 4.66 -36.25
N VAL A 56 5.42 3.62 -37.08
CA VAL A 56 5.74 2.26 -36.64
C VAL A 56 7.24 1.99 -36.82
N PRO A 57 8.02 1.82 -35.75
CA PRO A 57 9.43 1.47 -35.87
C PRO A 57 9.63 0.00 -36.27
N SER A 58 10.78 -0.30 -36.88
CA SER A 58 11.25 -1.67 -37.03
C SER A 58 11.38 -2.37 -35.66
N VAL A 59 11.44 -3.70 -35.66
CA VAL A 59 11.66 -4.49 -34.42
C VAL A 59 12.95 -4.06 -33.72
N LEU A 60 14.04 -3.89 -34.49
CA LEU A 60 15.35 -3.49 -33.99
C LEU A 60 15.28 -2.13 -33.26
N VAL A 61 14.67 -1.12 -33.89
CA VAL A 61 14.54 0.22 -33.30
C VAL A 61 13.63 0.17 -32.08
N LYS A 62 12.51 -0.57 -32.14
CA LYS A 62 11.56 -0.67 -31.02
C LYS A 62 12.23 -1.24 -29.77
N TRP A 63 12.96 -2.34 -29.87
CA TRP A 63 13.67 -2.90 -28.70
C TRP A 63 14.80 -2.00 -28.19
N ALA A 64 15.46 -1.24 -29.07
CA ALA A 64 16.45 -0.27 -28.65
C ALA A 64 15.82 0.92 -27.91
N GLU A 65 14.63 1.40 -28.33
CA GLU A 65 13.84 2.40 -27.59
C GLU A 65 13.43 1.91 -26.20
N GLU A 66 13.20 0.60 -26.03
CA GLU A 66 12.94 -0.02 -24.71
C GLU A 66 14.16 -0.02 -23.78
N GLY A 67 15.34 0.39 -24.27
CA GLY A 67 16.58 0.45 -23.50
C GLY A 67 17.48 -0.78 -23.62
N TYR A 68 17.23 -1.69 -24.57
CA TYR A 68 18.09 -2.86 -24.79
C TYR A 68 19.22 -2.55 -25.78
N ALA A 69 20.36 -3.22 -25.61
CA ALA A 69 21.36 -3.36 -26.66
C ALA A 69 20.94 -4.53 -27.55
N VAL A 70 20.64 -4.29 -28.82
CA VAL A 70 19.95 -5.27 -29.66
C VAL A 70 20.84 -5.75 -30.80
N VAL A 71 21.03 -7.06 -30.93
CA VAL A 71 21.64 -7.66 -32.13
C VAL A 71 20.55 -8.32 -32.96
N GLU A 72 20.34 -7.81 -34.17
CA GLU A 72 19.48 -8.42 -35.17
C GLU A 72 20.25 -9.44 -35.99
N ILE A 73 19.74 -10.67 -36.07
CA ILE A 73 20.18 -11.71 -36.98
C ILE A 73 19.06 -11.92 -38.01
N GLN A 74 19.34 -11.60 -39.28
CA GLN A 74 18.41 -11.82 -40.37
C GLN A 74 18.53 -13.24 -40.94
N ALA A 75 17.44 -13.78 -41.51
CA ALA A 75 17.41 -15.13 -42.08
C ALA A 75 18.56 -15.45 -43.04
N ARG A 76 19.04 -14.50 -43.85
CA ARG A 76 20.18 -14.70 -44.77
C ARG A 76 21.51 -14.98 -44.07
N ALA A 77 21.65 -14.54 -42.81
CA ALA A 77 22.86 -14.68 -42.02
C ALA A 77 22.95 -16.01 -41.28
N LEU A 78 21.87 -16.80 -41.23
CA LEU A 78 21.76 -18.00 -40.38
C LEU A 78 22.56 -19.20 -40.92
N LYS A 79 23.87 -19.05 -41.06
CA LYS A 79 24.83 -20.10 -41.46
C LYS A 79 26.03 -20.11 -40.51
N GLY A 80 26.31 -21.26 -39.89
CA GLY A 80 27.43 -21.40 -38.95
C GLY A 80 27.08 -20.98 -37.52
N ASP A 81 28.08 -20.62 -36.71
CA ASP A 81 27.93 -20.26 -35.29
C ASP A 81 27.57 -18.78 -35.09
N VAL A 82 26.43 -18.39 -35.67
CA VAL A 82 25.95 -16.99 -35.75
C VAL A 82 25.51 -16.48 -34.39
N LEU A 83 24.92 -17.37 -33.57
CA LEU A 83 24.46 -17.03 -32.23
C LEU A 83 25.64 -16.61 -31.34
N ARG A 84 26.74 -17.36 -31.38
CA ARG A 84 27.96 -17.00 -30.67
C ARG A 84 28.50 -15.65 -31.09
N THR A 85 28.51 -15.36 -32.39
CA THR A 85 28.94 -14.06 -32.92
C THR A 85 28.08 -12.92 -32.39
N ALA A 86 26.76 -13.12 -32.30
CA ALA A 86 25.83 -12.14 -31.75
C ALA A 86 26.01 -11.93 -30.24
N VAL A 87 26.17 -13.00 -29.46
CA VAL A 87 26.44 -12.91 -28.02
C VAL A 87 27.79 -12.25 -27.75
N GLU A 88 28.84 -12.58 -28.51
CA GLU A 88 30.14 -11.92 -28.42
C GLU A 88 30.06 -10.42 -28.74
N ALA A 89 29.23 -10.02 -29.70
CA ALA A 89 28.98 -8.60 -30.00
C ALA A 89 28.26 -7.88 -28.85
N LEU A 90 27.32 -8.54 -28.16
CA LEU A 90 26.63 -7.98 -26.98
C LEU A 90 27.55 -7.84 -25.76
N ARG A 91 28.45 -8.80 -25.54
CA ARG A 91 29.44 -8.76 -24.44
C ARG A 91 30.37 -7.54 -24.50
N GLY A 92 30.47 -6.87 -25.64
CA GLY A 92 31.22 -5.63 -25.81
C GLY A 92 30.54 -4.37 -25.24
N CYS A 93 29.27 -4.47 -24.84
CA CYS A 93 28.55 -3.39 -24.15
C CYS A 93 28.85 -3.46 -22.61
N GLU A 94 28.22 -2.70 -21.70
CA GLU A 94 28.32 -2.90 -20.22
C GLU A 94 27.06 -3.54 -19.56
N GLY A 95 27.25 -4.50 -18.62
CA GLY A 95 26.24 -5.10 -17.72
C GLY A 95 25.27 -6.15 -18.32
N PHE A 96 25.59 -7.46 -18.29
CA PHE A 96 24.87 -8.47 -19.10
C PHE A 96 24.08 -9.55 -18.38
N VAL A 97 22.82 -9.64 -18.80
CA VAL A 97 22.06 -10.87 -18.94
C VAL A 97 21.39 -10.84 -20.31
N GLU A 98 21.53 -11.89 -21.13
CA GLU A 98 21.08 -11.92 -22.52
C GLU A 98 19.69 -12.55 -22.68
N GLY A 99 18.85 -11.96 -23.53
CA GLY A 99 17.55 -12.52 -23.93
C GLY A 99 17.46 -12.76 -25.43
N MET A 100 16.38 -13.41 -25.85
CA MET A 100 16.10 -13.63 -27.26
C MET A 100 14.63 -13.37 -27.65
N ALA A 101 14.40 -12.81 -28.83
CA ALA A 101 13.08 -12.75 -29.46
C ALA A 101 13.14 -13.24 -30.92
N ALA A 102 12.45 -14.33 -31.22
CA ALA A 102 12.38 -14.92 -32.55
C ALA A 102 11.04 -14.61 -33.22
N TYR A 103 11.08 -13.80 -34.28
CA TYR A 103 9.90 -13.39 -35.05
C TYR A 103 9.64 -14.32 -36.24
N ASP A 104 10.53 -15.28 -36.50
CA ASP A 104 10.41 -16.26 -37.55
C ASP A 104 10.53 -17.68 -36.94
N PRO A 105 9.52 -18.55 -37.14
CA PRO A 105 9.52 -19.88 -36.55
C PRO A 105 10.57 -20.81 -37.15
N GLU A 106 10.98 -20.61 -38.42
CA GLU A 106 12.04 -21.43 -39.03
C GLU A 106 13.39 -21.10 -38.39
N LEU A 107 13.68 -19.80 -38.19
CA LEU A 107 14.89 -19.37 -37.49
C LEU A 107 14.91 -19.85 -36.03
N TRP A 108 13.75 -19.82 -35.35
CA TRP A 108 13.63 -20.38 -34.00
C TRP A 108 13.98 -21.87 -33.98
N ASN A 109 13.46 -22.66 -34.92
CA ASN A 109 13.67 -24.11 -34.93
C ASN A 109 15.14 -24.49 -35.15
N GLU A 110 15.90 -23.69 -35.89
CA GLU A 110 17.34 -23.89 -36.08
C GLU A 110 18.15 -23.53 -34.82
N VAL A 111 17.79 -22.45 -34.12
CA VAL A 111 18.57 -21.92 -32.99
C VAL A 111 18.21 -22.58 -31.66
N ALA A 112 16.94 -22.91 -31.43
CA ALA A 112 16.44 -23.41 -30.14
C ALA A 112 17.22 -24.62 -29.56
N PRO A 113 17.66 -25.62 -30.37
CA PRO A 113 18.46 -26.74 -29.87
C PRO A 113 19.87 -26.34 -29.40
N THR A 114 20.38 -25.20 -29.85
CA THR A 114 21.74 -24.71 -29.56
C THR A 114 21.80 -23.79 -28.35
N LEU A 115 20.67 -23.46 -27.73
CA LEU A 115 20.59 -22.56 -26.57
C LEU A 115 21.11 -23.19 -25.26
N ASP A 116 21.36 -24.50 -25.24
CA ASP A 116 21.89 -25.19 -24.07
C ASP A 116 23.33 -24.72 -23.76
N GLY A 117 23.55 -24.22 -22.54
CA GLY A 117 24.85 -23.68 -22.13
C GLY A 117 25.20 -22.30 -22.71
N THR A 118 24.25 -21.60 -23.31
CA THR A 118 24.40 -20.17 -23.69
C THR A 118 24.04 -19.25 -22.53
N ASP A 119 24.45 -17.98 -22.60
CA ASP A 119 24.10 -16.96 -21.59
C ASP A 119 22.65 -16.44 -21.72
N ILE A 120 21.89 -16.95 -22.69
CA ILE A 120 20.50 -16.52 -22.93
C ILE A 120 19.58 -17.10 -21.86
N VAL A 121 18.98 -16.23 -21.05
CA VAL A 121 18.16 -16.63 -19.89
C VAL A 121 16.68 -16.82 -20.19
N GLY A 122 16.21 -16.31 -21.33
CA GLY A 122 14.82 -16.38 -21.73
C GLY A 122 14.62 -16.07 -23.20
N ALA A 123 13.62 -16.71 -23.81
CA ALA A 123 13.29 -16.51 -25.22
C ALA A 123 11.80 -16.27 -25.47
N VAL A 124 11.49 -15.46 -26.48
CA VAL A 124 10.15 -15.29 -27.05
C VAL A 124 10.14 -15.84 -28.47
N THR A 125 9.06 -16.49 -28.88
CA THR A 125 8.90 -16.98 -30.26
C THR A 125 7.48 -16.76 -30.80
N TYR A 126 7.38 -16.43 -32.09
CA TYR A 126 6.11 -16.29 -32.83
C TYR A 126 5.95 -17.42 -33.84
N THR A 127 4.79 -18.09 -33.85
CA THR A 127 4.54 -19.28 -34.69
C THR A 127 3.10 -19.35 -35.21
N ASN A 128 2.91 -20.07 -36.32
CA ASN A 128 1.59 -20.40 -36.88
C ASN A 128 0.98 -21.68 -36.27
N SER A 129 1.79 -22.53 -35.63
CA SER A 129 1.37 -23.84 -35.12
C SER A 129 1.61 -23.98 -33.62
N ALA A 130 0.76 -24.78 -32.95
CA ALA A 130 0.76 -24.92 -31.49
C ALA A 130 1.93 -25.78 -30.92
N SER A 131 2.91 -26.17 -31.74
CA SER A 131 4.01 -27.05 -31.34
C SER A 131 5.35 -26.55 -31.89
N PRO A 132 5.87 -25.40 -31.40
CA PRO A 132 7.21 -24.95 -31.73
C PRO A 132 8.28 -25.91 -31.19
N GLN A 133 9.49 -25.86 -31.75
CA GLN A 133 10.64 -26.62 -31.23
C GLN A 133 10.88 -26.28 -29.75
N THR A 134 11.09 -27.30 -28.92
CA THR A 134 11.32 -27.14 -27.49
C THR A 134 12.71 -26.58 -27.22
N SER A 135 12.82 -25.71 -26.23
CA SER A 135 14.07 -25.08 -25.79
C SER A 135 14.41 -25.49 -24.34
N PRO A 136 15.70 -25.60 -23.97
CA PRO A 136 16.13 -25.86 -22.60
C PRO A 136 15.86 -24.68 -21.64
N ILE A 137 15.70 -23.46 -22.19
CA ILE A 137 15.52 -22.22 -21.43
C ILE A 137 14.04 -21.79 -21.36
N PRO A 138 13.67 -20.95 -20.38
CA PRO A 138 12.32 -20.42 -20.30
C PRO A 138 11.86 -19.77 -21.61
N THR A 139 10.68 -20.13 -22.11
CA THR A 139 10.20 -19.68 -23.42
C THR A 139 8.74 -19.20 -23.40
N LEU A 140 8.50 -17.99 -23.93
CA LEU A 140 7.17 -17.45 -24.23
C LEU A 140 6.84 -17.68 -25.71
N THR A 141 5.66 -18.25 -26.00
CA THR A 141 5.22 -18.55 -27.36
C THR A 141 3.94 -17.79 -27.71
N HIS A 142 3.93 -17.11 -28.85
CA HIS A 142 2.75 -16.48 -29.44
C HIS A 142 2.30 -17.26 -30.67
N VAL A 143 1.07 -17.78 -30.64
CA VAL A 143 0.54 -18.65 -31.70
C VAL A 143 -0.58 -17.95 -32.47
N ALA A 144 -0.38 -17.75 -33.78
CA ALA A 144 -1.41 -17.27 -34.71
C ALA A 144 -2.30 -18.45 -35.18
N ALA A 145 -3.05 -19.07 -34.26
CA ALA A 145 -3.93 -20.21 -34.57
C ALA A 145 -5.26 -20.17 -33.80
N HIS A 146 -6.32 -20.73 -34.39
CA HIS A 146 -7.67 -20.73 -33.82
C HIS A 146 -7.88 -21.66 -32.61
N THR A 147 -6.92 -22.55 -32.29
CA THR A 147 -7.16 -23.71 -31.41
C THR A 147 -6.28 -23.81 -30.15
N ALA A 148 -5.33 -22.90 -29.93
CA ALA A 148 -4.49 -22.95 -28.73
C ALA A 148 -5.20 -22.30 -27.52
N LYS A 149 -5.41 -23.07 -26.43
CA LYS A 149 -5.76 -22.53 -25.10
C LYS A 149 -4.49 -22.04 -24.40
N LEU A 150 -4.62 -21.04 -23.53
CA LEU A 150 -3.52 -20.61 -22.64
C LEU A 150 -2.96 -21.85 -21.91
N SER A 151 -1.66 -22.09 -22.08
CA SER A 151 -0.94 -23.16 -21.37
C SER A 151 0.21 -22.53 -20.60
N ARG A 152 0.33 -22.91 -19.31
CA ARG A 152 1.42 -22.53 -18.43
C ARG A 152 2.06 -23.79 -17.89
N ASN A 153 3.24 -24.10 -18.38
CA ASN A 153 4.11 -25.11 -17.79
C ASN A 153 5.24 -24.36 -17.07
N GLY A 154 5.79 -24.86 -15.96
CA GLY A 154 6.68 -24.10 -15.07
C GLY A 154 7.93 -23.42 -15.69
N LYS A 155 8.22 -23.65 -16.97
CA LYS A 155 9.26 -22.94 -17.76
C LYS A 155 8.74 -22.30 -19.07
N SER A 156 7.48 -22.49 -19.47
CA SER A 156 6.98 -21.97 -20.75
C SER A 156 5.52 -21.51 -20.68
N THR A 157 5.25 -20.38 -21.33
CA THR A 157 3.92 -19.77 -21.43
C THR A 157 3.52 -19.66 -22.89
N THR A 158 2.28 -20.00 -23.24
CA THR A 158 1.78 -19.90 -24.62
C THR A 158 0.51 -19.04 -24.69
N TYR A 159 0.54 -17.99 -25.52
CA TYR A 159 -0.61 -17.15 -25.86
C TYR A 159 -1.11 -17.44 -27.28
N SER A 160 -2.42 -17.33 -27.47
CA SER A 160 -3.10 -17.60 -28.74
C SER A 160 -3.74 -16.33 -29.30
N TYR A 161 -3.63 -16.15 -30.61
CA TYR A 161 -4.16 -15.01 -31.37
C TYR A 161 -5.00 -15.53 -32.54
N PRO A 162 -6.26 -15.94 -32.30
CA PRO A 162 -7.09 -16.58 -33.33
C PRO A 162 -7.34 -15.71 -34.55
N THR A 163 -7.39 -14.38 -34.39
CA THR A 163 -7.67 -13.44 -35.48
C THR A 163 -6.43 -13.02 -36.27
N ALA A 164 -5.22 -13.39 -35.82
CA ALA A 164 -4.00 -13.08 -36.52
C ALA A 164 -3.83 -14.01 -37.74
N PRO A 165 -3.54 -13.46 -38.94
CA PRO A 165 -3.42 -14.27 -40.16
C PRO A 165 -2.18 -15.16 -40.16
N SER A 166 -1.09 -14.71 -39.55
CA SER A 166 0.16 -15.45 -39.40
C SER A 166 1.02 -14.85 -38.28
N HIS A 167 2.11 -15.53 -37.90
CA HIS A 167 3.13 -15.07 -36.95
C HIS A 167 3.74 -13.70 -37.31
N LEU A 168 3.66 -13.30 -38.58
CA LEU A 168 4.12 -12.00 -39.08
C LEU A 168 3.27 -10.83 -38.58
N PHE A 169 2.17 -11.07 -37.84
CA PHE A 169 1.40 -10.01 -37.20
C PHE A 169 2.25 -9.09 -36.32
N ALA A 170 3.36 -9.62 -35.77
CA ALA A 170 4.29 -8.91 -34.93
C ALA A 170 5.54 -8.36 -35.66
N VAL A 171 5.61 -8.53 -36.99
CA VAL A 171 6.72 -8.04 -37.82
C VAL A 171 6.28 -6.79 -38.56
N PRO A 172 6.76 -5.59 -38.18
CA PRO A 172 6.48 -4.34 -38.87
C PRO A 172 6.79 -4.44 -40.37
N PHE A 173 6.00 -3.72 -41.16
CA PHE A 173 6.13 -3.61 -42.63
C PHE A 173 5.83 -4.89 -43.41
N SER A 174 5.44 -5.98 -42.74
CA SER A 174 4.84 -7.14 -43.40
C SER A 174 3.38 -6.85 -43.78
N SER A 175 2.84 -7.60 -44.76
CA SER A 175 1.42 -7.49 -45.14
C SER A 175 0.45 -7.90 -44.04
N ASP A 176 0.93 -8.74 -43.12
CA ASP A 176 0.14 -9.38 -42.07
C ASP A 176 0.24 -8.63 -40.74
N PHE A 177 1.08 -7.59 -40.68
CA PHE A 177 1.30 -6.77 -39.50
C PHE A 177 -0.01 -6.21 -38.94
N ASN A 178 -0.22 -6.42 -37.64
CA ASN A 178 -1.37 -5.88 -36.93
C ASN A 178 -0.90 -5.17 -35.68
N TYR A 179 -0.87 -3.83 -35.74
CA TYR A 179 -0.34 -3.00 -34.67
C TYR A 179 -0.99 -3.26 -33.30
N THR A 180 -2.33 -3.39 -33.25
CA THR A 180 -3.06 -3.64 -32.00
C THR A 180 -2.68 -4.97 -31.37
N THR A 181 -2.57 -6.02 -32.18
CA THR A 181 -2.25 -7.38 -31.73
C THR A 181 -0.77 -7.49 -31.34
N GLU A 182 0.10 -6.85 -32.13
CA GLU A 182 1.53 -6.72 -31.84
C GLU A 182 1.75 -6.01 -30.51
N SER A 183 1.11 -4.85 -30.29
CA SER A 183 1.22 -4.08 -29.04
C SER A 183 0.89 -4.92 -27.81
N VAL A 184 -0.20 -5.70 -27.85
CA VAL A 184 -0.57 -6.62 -26.76
C VAL A 184 0.46 -7.74 -26.59
N SER A 185 0.99 -8.31 -27.68
CA SER A 185 2.04 -9.32 -27.61
C SER A 185 3.36 -8.77 -27.07
N HIS A 186 3.69 -7.52 -27.40
CA HIS A 186 4.91 -6.85 -26.98
C HIS A 186 4.92 -6.57 -25.48
N THR A 187 3.81 -6.09 -24.91
CA THR A 187 3.67 -5.97 -23.46
C THR A 187 3.87 -7.31 -22.76
N ARG A 188 3.35 -8.42 -23.32
CA ARG A 188 3.59 -9.78 -22.80
C ARG A 188 5.06 -10.20 -22.90
N ASN A 189 5.76 -9.79 -23.96
CA ASN A 189 7.21 -10.01 -24.10
C ASN A 189 7.97 -9.31 -22.98
N LEU A 190 7.67 -8.03 -22.72
CA LEU A 190 8.31 -7.27 -21.66
C LEU A 190 8.03 -7.86 -20.28
N THR A 191 6.79 -8.25 -19.99
CA THR A 191 6.43 -8.93 -18.73
C THR A 191 7.18 -10.24 -18.53
N PHE A 192 7.49 -10.95 -19.63
CA PHE A 192 8.21 -12.22 -19.57
C PHE A 192 9.74 -12.05 -19.49
N LEU A 193 10.31 -11.19 -20.33
CA LEU A 193 11.75 -11.04 -20.48
C LEU A 193 12.38 -10.16 -19.38
N LYS A 194 11.77 -9.02 -19.00
CA LYS A 194 12.36 -8.10 -18.01
C LYS A 194 12.72 -8.80 -16.69
N PRO A 195 11.85 -9.65 -16.09
CA PRO A 195 12.20 -10.36 -14.85
C PRO A 195 13.33 -11.39 -15.02
N LEU A 196 13.43 -12.04 -16.19
CA LEU A 196 14.50 -13.01 -16.46
C LEU A 196 15.84 -12.31 -16.67
N MET A 197 15.82 -11.18 -17.37
CA MET A 197 17.00 -10.38 -17.73
C MET A 197 17.36 -9.33 -16.66
N ASN A 198 16.56 -9.23 -15.59
CA ASN A 198 16.66 -8.20 -14.55
C ASN A 198 16.68 -6.75 -15.08
N GLY A 199 15.83 -6.46 -16.06
CA GLY A 199 15.66 -5.12 -16.64
C GLY A 199 15.55 -5.10 -18.16
N PRO A 200 15.63 -3.92 -18.78
CA PRO A 200 15.80 -2.62 -18.13
C PRO A 200 14.50 -2.16 -17.46
N TYR A 201 14.65 -1.60 -16.26
CA TYR A 201 13.56 -1.01 -15.47
C TYR A 201 13.72 0.51 -15.45
N PHE A 202 12.61 1.21 -15.65
CA PHE A 202 12.52 2.66 -15.61
C PHE A 202 11.39 3.02 -14.66
N ASP A 203 11.54 4.12 -13.93
CA ASP A 203 10.46 4.65 -13.10
C ASP A 203 9.41 5.31 -14.01
N LEU A 204 8.34 4.57 -14.29
CA LEU A 204 7.29 5.00 -15.21
C LEU A 204 6.46 6.16 -14.63
N GLU A 205 6.34 6.25 -13.31
CA GLU A 205 5.62 7.33 -12.64
C GLU A 205 6.43 8.62 -12.72
N ASP A 206 7.73 8.57 -12.44
CA ASP A 206 8.63 9.72 -12.59
C ASP A 206 8.65 10.26 -14.02
N ILE A 207 8.63 9.38 -15.04
CA ILE A 207 8.58 9.79 -16.45
C ILE A 207 7.27 10.51 -16.77
N TRP A 208 6.15 10.00 -16.24
CA TRP A 208 4.83 10.61 -16.46
C TRP A 208 4.67 11.92 -15.69
N ASP A 209 5.15 11.98 -14.45
CA ASP A 209 5.16 13.19 -13.62
C ASP A 209 6.10 14.25 -14.23
N GLU A 210 7.25 13.86 -14.80
CA GLU A 210 8.12 14.76 -15.59
C GLU A 210 7.37 15.34 -16.80
N HIS A 211 6.67 14.49 -17.55
CA HIS A 211 5.91 14.91 -18.73
C HIS A 211 4.82 15.94 -18.38
N THR A 212 3.96 15.59 -17.42
CA THR A 212 2.84 16.45 -16.99
C THR A 212 3.32 17.73 -16.30
N TYR A 213 4.46 17.70 -15.60
CA TYR A 213 5.08 18.90 -15.04
C TYR A 213 5.41 19.93 -16.14
N TYR A 214 6.02 19.50 -17.25
CA TYR A 214 6.31 20.41 -18.37
C TYR A 214 5.04 20.89 -19.10
N GLU A 215 3.98 20.09 -19.15
CA GLU A 215 2.72 20.48 -19.78
C GLU A 215 1.92 21.51 -18.97
N PHE A 216 1.79 21.31 -17.65
CA PHE A 216 0.85 22.05 -16.82
C PHE A 216 1.50 23.09 -15.91
N ALA A 217 2.66 22.77 -15.31
CA ALA A 217 3.34 23.65 -14.37
C ALA A 217 4.28 24.63 -15.09
N ASP A 218 5.28 24.11 -15.81
CA ASP A 218 6.28 24.93 -16.50
C ASP A 218 5.79 25.45 -17.87
N ARG A 219 4.81 24.77 -18.48
CA ARG A 219 4.21 25.08 -19.78
C ARG A 219 5.25 25.22 -20.91
N SER A 220 6.10 24.19 -21.07
CA SER A 220 7.23 24.20 -22.00
C SER A 220 7.11 23.14 -23.09
N VAL A 221 6.71 23.55 -24.31
CA VAL A 221 6.54 22.65 -25.46
C VAL A 221 7.81 21.86 -25.78
N GLU A 222 8.98 22.51 -25.76
CA GLU A 222 10.24 21.85 -26.12
C GLU A 222 10.62 20.75 -25.12
N HIS A 223 10.42 21.02 -23.82
CA HIS A 223 10.73 20.06 -22.76
C HIS A 223 9.70 18.93 -22.72
N THR A 224 8.40 19.21 -22.90
CA THR A 224 7.36 18.19 -23.09
C THR A 224 7.72 17.28 -24.27
N MET A 225 8.06 17.84 -25.44
CA MET A 225 8.47 17.03 -26.58
C MET A 225 9.77 16.24 -26.33
N SER A 226 10.62 16.68 -25.40
CA SER A 226 11.88 16.00 -25.06
C SER A 226 11.71 14.79 -24.14
N THR A 227 10.54 14.58 -23.54
CA THR A 227 10.22 13.37 -22.76
C THR A 227 9.59 12.28 -23.65
N MET A 228 9.29 12.59 -24.91
CA MET A 228 8.66 11.67 -25.85
C MET A 228 9.65 10.99 -26.80
N VAL A 229 9.26 9.84 -27.37
CA VAL A 229 10.06 9.09 -28.37
C VAL A 229 10.19 9.82 -29.72
N GLN A 230 10.83 9.18 -30.70
CA GLN A 230 11.07 9.76 -32.01
C GLN A 230 9.79 9.93 -32.84
N GLU A 231 8.84 9.01 -32.76
CA GLU A 231 7.52 9.13 -33.39
C GLU A 231 6.39 8.95 -32.36
N PRO A 232 6.11 9.98 -31.53
CA PRO A 232 5.07 9.90 -30.51
C PRO A 232 3.70 10.30 -31.05
N TYR A 233 2.64 10.01 -30.29
CA TYR A 233 1.33 10.58 -30.59
C TYR A 233 0.45 10.75 -29.34
N VAL A 234 -0.49 11.69 -29.42
CA VAL A 234 -1.53 11.90 -28.41
C VAL A 234 -2.89 11.86 -29.10
N ASN A 235 -3.82 11.09 -28.53
CA ASN A 235 -5.20 11.01 -28.99
C ASN A 235 -6.14 11.40 -27.85
N HIS A 236 -6.74 12.58 -27.98
CA HIS A 236 -7.93 12.96 -27.22
C HIS A 236 -9.16 12.39 -27.91
N VAL A 237 -9.57 11.20 -27.45
CA VAL A 237 -10.57 10.38 -28.14
C VAL A 237 -11.92 11.09 -28.34
N PRO A 238 -12.48 11.84 -27.36
CA PRO A 238 -13.82 12.42 -27.50
C PRO A 238 -13.93 13.57 -28.51
N THR A 239 -12.84 14.33 -28.72
CA THR A 239 -12.82 15.49 -29.61
C THR A 239 -12.00 15.26 -30.89
N LEU A 240 -11.37 14.10 -31.02
CA LEU A 240 -10.46 13.77 -32.13
C LEU A 240 -9.31 14.79 -32.26
N THR A 241 -8.86 15.36 -31.13
CA THR A 241 -7.74 16.29 -31.08
C THR A 241 -6.45 15.58 -30.64
N GLY A 242 -5.32 16.25 -30.82
CA GLY A 242 -3.99 15.68 -30.57
C GLY A 242 -3.09 15.80 -31.79
N GLY A 243 -2.09 14.92 -31.89
CA GLY A 243 -1.13 14.93 -32.98
C GLY A 243 -0.37 13.63 -33.10
N VAL A 244 -0.01 13.25 -34.33
CA VAL A 244 0.79 12.07 -34.65
C VAL A 244 2.13 12.50 -35.25
N GLY A 245 3.21 11.98 -34.69
CA GLY A 245 4.58 12.35 -35.02
C GLY A 245 4.98 13.69 -34.39
N ARG A 246 6.29 13.92 -34.27
CA ARG A 246 6.81 15.08 -33.51
C ARG A 246 6.37 16.42 -34.06
N ALA A 247 6.34 16.59 -35.38
CA ALA A 247 5.99 17.87 -35.99
C ALA A 247 4.54 18.27 -35.69
N SER A 248 3.58 17.37 -35.97
CA SER A 248 2.16 17.61 -35.73
C SER A 248 1.87 17.81 -34.24
N LEU A 249 2.48 16.98 -33.39
CA LEU A 249 2.27 17.04 -31.95
C LEU A 249 2.89 18.30 -31.31
N THR A 250 4.07 18.74 -31.79
CA THR A 250 4.66 20.02 -31.35
C THR A 250 3.73 21.20 -31.70
N SER A 251 3.15 21.21 -32.90
CA SER A 251 2.17 22.23 -33.29
C SER A 251 0.92 22.16 -32.43
N PHE A 252 0.38 20.98 -32.18
CA PHE A 252 -0.75 20.79 -31.28
C PHE A 252 -0.46 21.33 -29.86
N TYR A 253 0.69 20.98 -29.27
CA TYR A 253 1.05 21.45 -27.94
C TYR A 253 1.22 22.96 -27.86
N ARG A 254 1.88 23.56 -28.86
CA ARG A 254 2.11 25.00 -28.93
C ARG A 254 0.82 25.78 -29.15
N ASP A 255 -0.01 25.33 -30.08
CA ASP A 255 -1.07 26.17 -30.65
C ASP A 255 -2.45 25.82 -30.08
N ASN A 256 -2.62 24.62 -29.51
CA ASN A 256 -3.94 24.09 -29.14
C ASN A 256 -4.05 23.47 -27.74
N PHE A 257 -2.96 23.28 -26.99
CA PHE A 257 -3.01 22.59 -25.68
C PHE A 257 -2.37 23.39 -24.53
N ILE A 258 -1.02 23.39 -24.42
CA ILE A 258 -0.28 23.80 -23.22
C ILE A 258 -0.66 25.20 -22.73
N PHE A 259 -0.77 26.16 -23.66
CA PHE A 259 -1.06 27.56 -23.32
C PHE A 259 -2.56 27.89 -23.26
N LEU A 260 -3.43 26.99 -23.74
CA LEU A 260 -4.88 27.16 -23.72
C LEU A 260 -5.53 26.64 -22.43
N ASN A 261 -4.78 25.93 -21.58
CA ASN A 261 -5.25 25.54 -20.26
C ASN A 261 -5.43 26.76 -19.33
N SER A 262 -6.53 26.77 -18.59
CA SER A 262 -6.82 27.81 -17.58
C SER A 262 -5.73 27.89 -16.53
N VAL A 263 -5.65 29.03 -15.82
CA VAL A 263 -4.63 29.21 -14.76
C VAL A 263 -4.97 28.37 -13.53
N ASP A 264 -6.26 28.13 -13.28
CA ASP A 264 -6.77 27.33 -12.17
C ASP A 264 -6.95 25.84 -12.52
N THR A 265 -6.34 25.38 -13.62
CA THR A 265 -6.37 23.96 -14.00
C THR A 265 -5.75 23.10 -12.89
N GLU A 266 -6.48 22.07 -12.46
CA GLU A 266 -6.05 21.09 -11.45
C GLU A 266 -6.38 19.68 -11.93
N LEU A 267 -5.43 18.76 -11.77
CA LEU A 267 -5.61 17.32 -12.01
C LEU A 267 -5.79 16.63 -10.66
N GLU A 268 -7.03 16.31 -10.28
CA GLU A 268 -7.30 15.52 -9.06
C GLU A 268 -7.17 14.03 -9.40
N LEU A 269 -6.02 13.42 -9.10
CA LEU A 269 -5.81 11.99 -9.29
C LEU A 269 -6.73 11.17 -8.38
N THR A 270 -7.56 10.32 -9.00
CA THR A 270 -8.47 9.38 -8.30
C THR A 270 -7.84 8.01 -8.15
N SER A 271 -7.21 7.49 -9.20
CA SER A 271 -6.55 6.19 -9.20
C SER A 271 -5.41 6.17 -10.22
N ARG A 272 -4.37 5.37 -9.95
CA ARG A 272 -3.25 5.11 -10.85
C ARG A 272 -2.95 3.61 -10.91
N THR A 273 -2.82 3.07 -12.11
CA THR A 273 -2.39 1.69 -12.35
C THR A 273 -1.11 1.70 -13.18
N VAL A 274 -0.04 1.11 -12.64
CA VAL A 274 1.26 0.99 -13.33
C VAL A 274 1.40 -0.43 -13.86
N GLY A 275 1.67 -0.56 -15.16
CA GLY A 275 2.02 -1.81 -15.83
C GLY A 275 3.51 -1.90 -16.15
N ILE A 276 3.91 -2.92 -16.92
CA ILE A 276 5.32 -3.13 -17.30
C ILE A 276 5.87 -2.05 -18.26
N ASP A 277 4.96 -1.35 -18.95
CA ASP A 277 5.23 -0.40 -20.05
C ASP A 277 4.22 0.77 -20.12
N ARG A 278 3.39 0.97 -19.08
CA ARG A 278 2.32 1.97 -19.13
C ARG A 278 1.86 2.46 -17.77
N VAL A 279 1.35 3.68 -17.73
CA VAL A 279 0.61 4.27 -16.61
C VAL A 279 -0.84 4.50 -17.05
N ILE A 280 -1.79 4.17 -16.19
CA ILE A 280 -3.21 4.45 -16.41
C ILE A 280 -3.69 5.33 -15.25
N ASP A 281 -3.98 6.58 -15.55
CA ASP A 281 -4.52 7.54 -14.57
C ASP A 281 -6.01 7.74 -14.77
N GLU A 282 -6.76 7.60 -13.69
CA GLU A 282 -8.13 8.08 -13.57
C GLU A 282 -8.11 9.36 -12.74
N PHE A 283 -8.57 10.49 -13.27
CA PHE A 283 -8.50 11.78 -12.58
C PHE A 283 -9.69 12.68 -12.92
N ILE A 284 -9.93 13.69 -12.09
CA ILE A 284 -10.93 14.73 -12.35
C ILE A 284 -10.20 15.98 -12.82
N TYR A 285 -10.45 16.37 -14.07
CA TYR A 285 -9.94 17.61 -14.67
C TYR A 285 -10.81 18.78 -14.22
N LYS A 286 -10.25 19.66 -13.37
CA LYS A 286 -10.93 20.85 -12.86
C LYS A 286 -10.36 22.10 -13.48
N PHE A 287 -11.24 23.02 -13.87
CA PHE A 287 -10.84 24.33 -14.39
C PHE A 287 -12.04 25.27 -14.43
N THR A 288 -11.78 26.57 -14.56
CA THR A 288 -12.79 27.54 -14.99
C THR A 288 -12.70 27.75 -16.49
N HIS A 289 -13.82 27.65 -17.22
CA HIS A 289 -13.87 27.89 -18.67
C HIS A 289 -13.84 29.40 -18.99
N ASP A 290 -12.73 30.05 -18.64
CA ASP A 290 -12.46 31.49 -18.73
C ASP A 290 -11.87 31.94 -20.08
N ARG A 291 -11.46 30.97 -20.90
CA ARG A 291 -10.87 31.13 -22.24
C ARG A 291 -11.35 30.01 -23.14
N THR A 292 -11.09 30.14 -24.44
CA THR A 292 -11.32 29.05 -25.39
C THR A 292 -10.31 27.93 -25.15
N ILE A 293 -10.80 26.71 -24.91
CA ILE A 293 -10.00 25.50 -24.68
C ILE A 293 -10.30 24.51 -25.80
N ASP A 294 -9.75 24.75 -26.98
CA ASP A 294 -10.18 24.05 -28.21
C ASP A 294 -9.91 22.55 -28.21
N TRP A 295 -8.91 22.07 -27.48
CA TRP A 295 -8.65 20.63 -27.38
C TRP A 295 -9.76 19.88 -26.64
N LEU A 296 -10.44 20.54 -25.70
CA LEU A 296 -11.49 19.98 -24.85
C LEU A 296 -12.90 20.34 -25.35
N LEU A 297 -13.09 21.58 -25.79
CA LEU A 297 -14.37 22.15 -26.22
C LEU A 297 -14.20 22.93 -27.55
N PRO A 298 -13.91 22.23 -28.66
CA PRO A 298 -13.64 22.89 -29.95
C PRO A 298 -14.77 23.87 -30.35
N GLY A 299 -14.42 25.13 -30.56
CA GLY A 299 -15.36 26.15 -31.04
C GLY A 299 -16.36 26.67 -30.00
N VAL A 300 -16.21 26.32 -28.72
CA VAL A 300 -17.05 26.85 -27.64
C VAL A 300 -16.37 28.09 -27.02
N PRO A 301 -17.01 29.27 -27.01
CA PRO A 301 -16.46 30.45 -26.37
C PRO A 301 -16.49 30.34 -24.83
N PRO A 302 -15.71 31.16 -24.11
CA PRO A 302 -15.67 31.15 -22.64
C PRO A 302 -17.08 31.27 -22.03
N THR A 303 -17.38 30.41 -21.06
CA THR A 303 -18.66 30.41 -20.33
C THR A 303 -18.52 30.85 -18.88
N PHE A 304 -17.29 30.97 -18.38
CA PHE A 304 -16.94 31.30 -16.99
C PHE A 304 -17.53 30.35 -15.94
N LYS A 305 -17.94 29.15 -16.35
CA LYS A 305 -18.40 28.10 -15.44
C LYS A 305 -17.21 27.30 -14.94
N LYS A 306 -17.27 26.91 -13.66
CA LYS A 306 -16.35 25.95 -13.07
C LYS A 306 -16.75 24.53 -13.48
N MET A 307 -15.77 23.76 -13.89
CA MET A 307 -15.92 22.44 -14.48
C MET A 307 -15.19 21.40 -13.65
N GLU A 308 -15.76 20.20 -13.55
CA GLU A 308 -15.12 19.02 -12.95
C GLU A 308 -15.47 17.81 -13.82
N ILE A 309 -14.55 17.37 -14.68
CA ILE A 309 -14.83 16.31 -15.66
C ILE A 309 -13.98 15.08 -15.35
N PRO A 310 -14.57 13.88 -15.23
CA PRO A 310 -13.82 12.62 -15.15
C PRO A 310 -13.03 12.33 -16.43
N PHE A 311 -11.74 11.99 -16.28
CA PHE A 311 -10.82 11.62 -17.33
C PHE A 311 -10.17 10.26 -17.04
N THR A 312 -9.80 9.57 -18.12
CA THR A 312 -8.89 8.42 -18.09
C THR A 312 -7.77 8.66 -19.10
N ALA A 313 -6.52 8.62 -18.66
CA ALA A 313 -5.33 8.67 -19.51
C ALA A 313 -4.63 7.32 -19.50
N VAL A 314 -4.48 6.69 -20.66
CA VAL A 314 -3.66 5.49 -20.86
C VAL A 314 -2.38 5.90 -21.57
N VAL A 315 -1.27 5.87 -20.83
CA VAL A 315 0.03 6.40 -21.23
C VAL A 315 1.00 5.25 -21.43
N ASN A 316 1.47 5.02 -22.66
CA ASN A 316 2.47 3.99 -22.96
C ASN A 316 3.87 4.59 -23.01
N ILE A 317 4.82 3.93 -22.38
CA ILE A 317 6.21 4.35 -22.24
C ILE A 317 7.10 3.27 -22.85
N ARG A 318 8.11 3.69 -23.63
CA ARG A 318 9.17 2.82 -24.13
C ARG A 318 10.49 3.29 -23.53
N GLY A 319 11.11 2.39 -22.78
CA GLY A 319 12.32 2.72 -22.03
C GLY A 319 12.07 3.90 -21.08
N ASP A 320 12.77 5.00 -21.32
CA ASP A 320 12.71 6.22 -20.51
C ASP A 320 11.87 7.35 -21.15
N ARG A 321 11.05 7.04 -22.15
CA ARG A 321 10.32 8.03 -22.94
C ARG A 321 8.89 7.64 -23.22
N LEU A 322 8.04 8.65 -23.25
CA LEU A 322 6.63 8.50 -23.53
C LEU A 322 6.41 8.25 -25.04
N TYR A 323 5.71 7.17 -25.37
CA TYR A 323 5.37 6.83 -26.74
C TYR A 323 4.02 7.41 -27.14
N HIS A 324 2.97 7.07 -26.40
CA HIS A 324 1.65 7.62 -26.70
C HIS A 324 0.73 7.78 -25.52
N GLU A 325 -0.29 8.61 -25.74
CA GLU A 325 -1.37 8.85 -24.80
C GLU A 325 -2.72 8.62 -25.48
N HIS A 326 -3.57 7.84 -24.84
CA HIS A 326 -4.99 7.76 -25.16
C HIS A 326 -5.77 8.36 -23.99
N ILE A 327 -6.34 9.54 -24.21
CA ILE A 327 -7.07 10.28 -23.19
C ILE A 327 -8.56 10.28 -23.54
N GLY A 328 -9.38 9.83 -22.60
CA GLY A 328 -10.82 9.73 -22.72
C GLY A 328 -11.55 10.51 -21.62
N TRP A 329 -12.71 11.04 -21.97
CA TRP A 329 -13.68 11.65 -21.07
C TRP A 329 -15.07 11.60 -21.72
N ASP A 330 -16.13 11.93 -20.98
CA ASP A 330 -17.48 12.04 -21.56
C ASP A 330 -17.77 13.48 -22.03
N GLN A 331 -17.87 13.69 -23.34
CA GLN A 331 -18.20 14.99 -23.91
C GLN A 331 -19.62 15.45 -23.54
N GLY A 332 -20.54 14.51 -23.32
CA GLY A 332 -21.89 14.83 -22.85
C GLY A 332 -21.85 15.53 -21.50
N THR A 333 -21.11 14.96 -20.55
CA THR A 333 -20.86 15.53 -19.22
C THR A 333 -20.27 16.95 -19.31
N ALA A 334 -19.28 17.16 -20.16
CA ALA A 334 -18.67 18.47 -20.36
C ALA A 334 -19.71 19.51 -20.84
N LEU A 335 -20.47 19.19 -21.88
CA LEU A 335 -21.50 20.09 -22.42
C LEU A 335 -22.65 20.32 -21.43
N ALA A 336 -23.02 19.31 -20.63
CA ALA A 336 -24.06 19.43 -19.61
C ALA A 336 -23.66 20.39 -18.49
N GLN A 337 -22.43 20.31 -17.97
CA GLN A 337 -21.95 21.24 -16.94
C GLN A 337 -21.88 22.69 -17.46
N LEU A 338 -21.55 22.87 -18.74
CA LEU A 338 -21.59 24.19 -19.39
C LEU A 338 -23.01 24.72 -19.62
N GLY A 339 -24.04 23.88 -19.48
CA GLY A 339 -25.43 24.22 -19.81
C GLY A 339 -25.68 24.34 -21.31
N LEU A 340 -24.87 23.66 -22.13
CA LEU A 340 -24.97 23.63 -23.59
C LEU A 340 -25.66 22.36 -24.10
N MET A 341 -25.90 21.37 -23.24
CA MET A 341 -26.65 20.14 -23.56
C MET A 341 -28.14 20.31 -23.19
N PRO A 342 -29.07 20.21 -24.16
CA PRO A 342 -30.50 20.14 -23.86
C PRO A 342 -30.84 18.92 -22.98
N GLN A 343 -31.75 19.09 -22.02
CA GLN A 343 -32.19 17.96 -21.18
C GLN A 343 -33.05 16.95 -21.93
N TYR A 344 -33.75 17.41 -22.98
CA TYR A 344 -34.62 16.59 -23.82
C TYR A 344 -34.25 16.78 -25.29
N LEU A 345 -34.27 15.68 -26.04
CA LEU A 345 -34.07 15.67 -27.49
C LEU A 345 -35.26 15.00 -28.18
N PRO A 346 -35.58 15.41 -29.42
CA PRO A 346 -36.63 14.76 -30.20
C PRO A 346 -36.24 13.31 -30.51
N PHE A 347 -37.21 12.42 -30.41
CA PHE A 347 -37.09 11.03 -30.84
C PHE A 347 -37.55 10.92 -32.30
N PRO A 348 -36.64 10.67 -33.27
CA PRO A 348 -36.95 10.82 -34.69
C PRO A 348 -37.55 9.56 -35.33
N TYR A 349 -37.65 8.45 -34.59
CA TYR A 349 -38.11 7.16 -35.12
C TYR A 349 -39.58 6.90 -34.76
N PRO A 350 -40.32 6.15 -35.60
CA PRO A 350 -41.69 5.76 -35.29
C PRO A 350 -41.74 4.86 -34.04
N VAL A 351 -42.73 5.09 -33.18
CA VAL A 351 -43.02 4.24 -32.02
C VAL A 351 -44.40 3.62 -32.18
N GLU A 352 -44.44 2.29 -32.05
CA GLU A 352 -45.67 1.50 -32.18
C GLU A 352 -46.75 2.00 -31.21
N GLY A 353 -47.95 2.28 -31.71
CA GLY A 353 -49.06 2.83 -30.92
C GLY A 353 -48.99 4.35 -30.65
N GLN A 354 -47.98 5.06 -31.16
CA GLN A 354 -47.81 6.52 -31.02
C GLN A 354 -47.62 7.24 -32.38
N GLU A 355 -48.33 6.77 -33.41
CA GLU A 355 -48.28 7.35 -34.75
C GLU A 355 -48.74 8.82 -34.76
N GLY A 356 -47.95 9.70 -35.39
CA GLY A 356 -48.27 11.13 -35.55
C GLY A 356 -47.93 12.03 -34.35
N LYS A 357 -47.33 11.50 -33.27
CA LYS A 357 -46.89 12.30 -32.11
C LYS A 357 -45.40 12.64 -32.18
N LYS A 358 -45.03 13.88 -31.85
CA LYS A 358 -43.64 14.29 -31.62
C LYS A 358 -43.23 13.84 -30.23
N LEU A 359 -42.38 12.82 -30.16
CA LEU A 359 -41.87 12.28 -28.91
C LEU A 359 -40.54 12.95 -28.56
N GLU A 360 -40.32 13.19 -27.27
CA GLU A 360 -39.02 13.61 -26.75
C GLU A 360 -38.57 12.62 -25.68
N TYR A 361 -37.26 12.46 -25.55
CA TYR A 361 -36.65 11.63 -24.51
C TYR A 361 -35.64 12.47 -23.73
N ARG A 362 -35.56 12.21 -22.42
CA ARG A 362 -34.54 12.82 -21.58
C ARG A 362 -33.17 12.23 -21.95
N VAL A 363 -32.21 13.10 -22.26
CA VAL A 363 -30.86 12.70 -22.65
C VAL A 363 -30.18 11.98 -21.47
N PRO A 364 -29.63 10.76 -21.63
CA PRO A 364 -29.01 9.99 -20.56
C PRO A 364 -27.60 10.48 -20.26
N VAL A 365 -27.47 11.75 -19.88
CA VAL A 365 -26.21 12.43 -19.59
C VAL A 365 -26.34 13.12 -18.22
N ALA A 366 -25.32 12.97 -17.38
CA ALA A 366 -25.19 13.68 -16.11
C ALA A 366 -24.13 14.80 -16.23
N GLY A 367 -24.14 15.75 -15.30
CA GLY A 367 -23.16 16.83 -15.25
C GLY A 367 -22.10 16.55 -14.19
N VAL A 368 -21.97 17.45 -13.22
CA VAL A 368 -21.00 17.37 -12.10
C VAL A 368 -21.20 16.12 -11.24
N GLU A 369 -22.38 15.51 -11.30
CA GLU A 369 -22.72 14.27 -10.61
C GLU A 369 -21.77 13.11 -10.98
N THR A 370 -21.25 13.09 -12.21
CA THR A 370 -20.31 12.06 -12.64
C THR A 370 -18.97 12.16 -11.90
N ALA A 371 -18.42 13.37 -11.75
CA ALA A 371 -17.22 13.64 -10.97
C ALA A 371 -17.43 13.33 -9.48
N LYS A 372 -18.59 13.71 -8.92
CA LYS A 372 -18.94 13.34 -7.54
C LYS A 372 -18.97 11.82 -7.36
N LYS A 373 -19.64 11.10 -8.26
CA LYS A 373 -19.76 9.64 -8.22
C LYS A 373 -18.41 8.94 -8.31
N MET A 374 -17.48 9.49 -9.11
CA MET A 374 -16.10 9.00 -9.24
C MET A 374 -15.29 9.22 -7.96
N ARG A 375 -15.40 10.41 -7.35
CA ARG A 375 -14.71 10.78 -6.11
C ARG A 375 -15.22 9.99 -4.90
N ASP A 376 -16.54 9.81 -4.84
CA ASP A 376 -17.22 9.10 -3.77
C ASP A 376 -18.40 8.32 -4.35
N ARG A 377 -18.32 7.00 -4.22
CA ARG A 377 -19.34 6.05 -4.71
C ARG A 377 -20.73 6.29 -4.11
N ASP A 378 -20.83 6.92 -2.94
CA ASP A 378 -22.08 7.11 -2.20
C ASP A 378 -22.67 8.53 -2.43
N SER A 379 -21.96 9.43 -3.11
CA SER A 379 -22.36 10.83 -3.33
C SER A 379 -23.53 11.05 -4.30
N VAL A 380 -23.75 10.11 -5.23
CA VAL A 380 -24.84 10.13 -6.21
C VAL A 380 -25.45 8.73 -6.27
N PRO A 381 -26.77 8.55 -6.08
CA PRO A 381 -27.38 7.23 -6.10
C PRO A 381 -27.20 6.54 -7.45
N SER A 382 -26.84 5.26 -7.42
CA SER A 382 -26.81 4.44 -8.63
C SER A 382 -28.25 4.26 -9.17
N ASN A 383 -28.39 4.05 -10.48
CA ASN A 383 -29.64 3.68 -11.16
C ASN A 383 -30.69 4.79 -11.36
N GLU A 384 -30.44 6.04 -10.96
CA GLU A 384 -31.42 7.12 -11.13
C GLU A 384 -31.83 7.36 -12.59
N MET A 385 -30.88 7.22 -13.54
CA MET A 385 -31.17 7.38 -14.97
C MET A 385 -32.16 6.35 -15.52
N PHE A 386 -32.36 5.19 -14.87
CA PHE A 386 -33.39 4.22 -15.29
C PHE A 386 -34.82 4.76 -15.08
N SER A 387 -34.99 5.83 -14.31
CA SER A 387 -36.29 6.48 -14.13
C SER A 387 -36.71 7.36 -15.32
N TYR A 388 -35.82 7.60 -16.29
CA TYR A 388 -36.09 8.51 -17.40
C TYR A 388 -37.16 7.91 -18.34
N LYS A 389 -38.17 8.71 -18.69
CA LYS A 389 -39.30 8.31 -19.54
C LYS A 389 -39.44 9.23 -20.74
N GLN A 390 -40.00 8.69 -21.83
CA GLN A 390 -40.42 9.49 -22.99
C GLN A 390 -41.65 10.34 -22.62
N THR A 391 -41.73 11.55 -23.15
CA THR A 391 -42.85 12.48 -22.89
C THR A 391 -43.51 12.92 -24.19
N ASN A 392 -44.83 13.16 -24.14
CA ASN A 392 -45.65 13.59 -25.28
C ASN A 392 -45.85 15.13 -25.33
N ASP A 393 -45.37 15.84 -24.32
CA ASP A 393 -45.60 17.28 -24.16
C ASP A 393 -44.46 18.08 -24.77
N TRP A 394 -44.52 18.33 -26.07
CA TRP A 394 -43.71 19.38 -26.68
C TRP A 394 -44.20 20.74 -26.16
N GLN A 395 -43.49 21.34 -25.21
CA GLN A 395 -43.65 22.76 -24.88
C GLN A 395 -42.46 23.53 -25.45
N PRO A 396 -42.66 24.53 -26.32
CA PRO A 396 -41.58 25.45 -26.63
C PRO A 396 -41.15 26.15 -25.33
N PRO A 397 -39.85 26.46 -25.13
CA PRO A 397 -39.42 27.15 -23.92
C PRO A 397 -40.20 28.47 -23.82
N ALA A 398 -41.04 28.59 -22.79
CA ALA A 398 -41.73 29.84 -22.49
C ALA A 398 -40.70 30.84 -21.94
N PRO A 399 -40.72 32.12 -22.38
CA PRO A 399 -39.96 33.15 -21.70
C PRO A 399 -40.53 33.29 -20.29
N GLU A 400 -39.70 33.08 -19.26
CA GLU A 400 -40.12 33.20 -17.87
C GLU A 400 -40.67 34.61 -17.59
N SER A 401 -41.97 34.68 -17.30
CA SER A 401 -42.67 35.89 -16.89
C SER A 401 -42.42 36.18 -15.41
N ILE A 402 -41.71 37.27 -15.14
CA ILE A 402 -41.53 37.89 -13.83
C ILE A 402 -42.90 38.40 -13.32
N SER A 403 -43.23 38.10 -12.06
CA SER A 403 -44.44 38.58 -11.38
C SER A 403 -44.42 40.09 -11.17
N SER A 404 -45.57 40.73 -11.44
CA SER A 404 -45.73 42.17 -11.68
C SER A 404 -45.97 43.05 -10.44
N GLU A 405 -45.42 42.72 -9.26
CA GLU A 405 -45.60 43.55 -8.05
C GLU A 405 -44.37 44.38 -7.63
N SER A 406 -43.26 44.35 -8.39
CA SER A 406 -42.03 45.10 -8.05
C SER A 406 -41.67 46.25 -9.02
N CYS A 407 -42.51 46.55 -10.01
CA CYS A 407 -42.09 47.33 -11.19
C CYS A 407 -42.21 48.87 -11.07
N GLN A 408 -42.70 49.45 -9.96
CA GLN A 408 -42.80 50.91 -9.85
C GLN A 408 -41.70 51.57 -9.01
N THR A 409 -40.94 50.81 -8.22
CA THR A 409 -39.91 51.38 -7.33
C THR A 409 -38.50 51.40 -7.94
N ASN A 410 -38.25 50.63 -9.02
CA ASN A 410 -36.89 50.44 -9.55
C ASN A 410 -36.50 51.35 -10.72
N GLN A 411 -37.43 52.06 -11.37
CA GLN A 411 -37.07 52.97 -12.47
C GLN A 411 -36.35 54.24 -11.99
N ALA A 412 -36.70 54.77 -10.81
CA ALA A 412 -35.99 55.93 -10.25
C ALA A 412 -34.57 55.57 -9.79
N ALA A 413 -34.39 54.40 -9.16
CA ALA A 413 -33.09 53.94 -8.67
C ALA A 413 -32.10 53.63 -9.80
N ILE A 414 -32.58 53.11 -10.94
CA ILE A 414 -31.74 52.81 -12.10
C ILE A 414 -31.31 54.10 -12.83
N VAL A 415 -32.16 55.14 -12.86
CA VAL A 415 -31.81 56.45 -13.44
C VAL A 415 -30.78 57.19 -12.56
N ASP A 416 -30.89 57.08 -11.23
CA ASP A 416 -29.86 57.61 -10.32
C ASP A 416 -28.54 56.83 -10.40
N MET A 417 -28.59 55.51 -10.62
CA MET A 417 -27.38 54.69 -10.77
C MET A 417 -26.68 54.94 -12.11
N LEU A 418 -27.44 55.14 -13.20
CA LEU A 418 -26.89 55.48 -14.51
C LEU A 418 -26.31 56.90 -14.55
N SER A 419 -26.92 57.86 -13.87
CA SER A 419 -26.36 59.22 -13.76
C SER A 419 -25.09 59.26 -12.90
N SER A 420 -25.02 58.44 -11.84
CA SER A 420 -23.80 58.22 -11.06
C SER A 420 -22.66 57.58 -11.87
N LEU A 421 -22.96 56.53 -12.64
CA LEU A 421 -21.99 55.88 -13.52
C LEU A 421 -21.50 56.83 -14.64
N GLN A 422 -22.39 57.66 -15.19
CA GLN A 422 -22.02 58.66 -16.19
C GLN A 422 -21.09 59.74 -15.60
N ALA A 423 -21.32 60.17 -14.35
CA ALA A 423 -20.44 61.10 -13.65
C ALA A 423 -19.06 60.50 -13.37
N GLN A 424 -18.99 59.21 -13.03
CA GLN A 424 -17.72 58.49 -12.82
C GLN A 424 -16.95 58.29 -14.12
N LEU A 425 -17.64 57.97 -15.23
CA LEU A 425 -17.03 57.87 -16.56
C LEU A 425 -16.48 59.21 -17.05
N ASN A 426 -17.18 60.31 -16.78
CA ASN A 426 -16.70 61.65 -17.13
C ASN A 426 -15.47 62.06 -16.29
N SER A 427 -15.41 61.65 -15.01
CA SER A 427 -14.24 61.85 -14.14
C SER A 427 -13.02 61.06 -14.62
N LEU A 428 -13.23 59.81 -15.06
CA LEU A 428 -12.18 58.95 -15.60
C LEU A 428 -11.67 59.48 -16.95
N ALA A 429 -12.57 59.98 -17.81
CA ALA A 429 -12.20 60.61 -19.08
C ALA A 429 -11.34 61.88 -18.88
N ALA A 430 -11.64 62.67 -17.84
CA ALA A 430 -10.83 63.84 -17.46
C ALA A 430 -9.44 63.45 -16.91
N GLN A 431 -9.33 62.32 -16.22
CA GLN A 431 -8.05 61.79 -15.72
C GLN A 431 -7.17 61.20 -16.83
N VAL A 432 -7.78 60.58 -17.84
CA VAL A 432 -7.05 60.03 -19.00
C VAL A 432 -6.54 61.13 -19.92
N GLN A 433 -7.26 62.25 -20.05
CA GLN A 433 -6.78 63.42 -20.80
C GLN A 433 -5.65 64.21 -20.10
N THR A 434 -5.46 64.04 -18.78
CA THR A 434 -4.35 64.65 -18.05
C THR A 434 -3.07 63.81 -18.06
N GLN A 435 -3.12 62.55 -18.53
CA GLN A 435 -1.94 61.67 -18.62
C GLN A 435 -1.32 61.57 -20.03
N SER A 436 -1.92 62.16 -21.06
CA SER A 436 -1.35 62.12 -22.43
C SER A 436 -0.37 63.27 -22.76
N SER A 437 -0.01 64.12 -21.80
CA SER A 437 0.85 65.29 -22.05
C SER A 437 2.34 65.10 -21.73
N ASN A 438 2.80 63.94 -21.29
CA ASN A 438 4.23 63.70 -21.03
C ASN A 438 4.75 62.45 -21.76
N GLN A 439 4.92 62.57 -23.07
CA GLN A 439 5.98 61.87 -23.80
C GLN A 439 7.02 62.92 -24.20
N GLN A 440 8.32 62.66 -24.00
CA GLN A 440 9.31 62.55 -25.08
C GLN A 440 10.77 62.56 -24.59
N GLU A 441 11.61 61.97 -25.45
CA GLU A 441 13.10 61.94 -25.53
C GLU A 441 13.80 60.74 -24.85
N VAL A 442 14.30 59.69 -25.54
CA VAL A 442 15.06 59.43 -26.80
C VAL A 442 16.50 58.97 -26.51
N THR A 443 16.73 57.67 -26.72
CA THR A 443 17.92 56.93 -27.22
C THR A 443 19.33 57.17 -26.64
N SER A 444 19.97 56.08 -26.16
CA SER A 444 21.13 55.40 -26.80
C SER A 444 21.81 54.41 -25.84
N LEU A 445 22.21 53.23 -26.34
CA LEU A 445 23.05 52.24 -25.63
C LEU A 445 24.52 52.70 -25.61
N PRO A 446 25.30 52.34 -24.57
CA PRO A 446 26.43 51.44 -24.82
C PRO A 446 26.74 50.39 -23.72
N SER A 447 27.16 49.21 -24.19
CA SER A 447 28.21 48.24 -23.77
C SER A 447 28.54 47.90 -22.29
N PRO A 448 28.80 46.61 -21.96
CA PRO A 448 28.95 46.10 -20.60
C PRO A 448 30.39 46.19 -20.06
N VAL A 449 30.80 47.33 -19.49
CA VAL A 449 32.02 47.42 -18.66
C VAL A 449 31.86 48.51 -17.60
N THR A 450 31.09 48.26 -16.53
CA THR A 450 31.16 49.02 -15.25
C THR A 450 30.24 48.41 -14.16
N LEU A 451 30.11 47.09 -14.11
CA LEU A 451 29.54 46.36 -12.96
C LEU A 451 30.43 45.20 -12.50
N ILE A 452 31.71 45.25 -12.87
CA ILE A 452 32.77 44.39 -12.33
C ILE A 452 33.69 45.30 -11.50
N GLU A 453 33.18 45.85 -10.40
CA GLU A 453 34.05 46.49 -9.39
C GLU A 453 33.38 46.66 -8.02
N SER A 454 32.05 46.54 -7.94
CA SER A 454 31.30 46.58 -6.68
C SER A 454 31.05 45.20 -6.03
N ALA A 455 31.37 44.08 -6.69
CA ALA A 455 31.18 42.73 -6.15
C ALA A 455 32.48 42.03 -5.69
N ARG A 456 33.65 42.69 -5.80
CA ARG A 456 34.96 42.12 -5.40
C ARG A 456 35.39 42.44 -3.97
N ALA A 457 34.58 43.16 -3.21
CA ALA A 457 34.89 43.55 -1.83
C ALA A 457 34.12 42.76 -0.74
N MET A 458 33.32 41.75 -1.12
CA MET A 458 32.45 41.01 -0.17
C MET A 458 32.78 39.51 -0.03
N VAL A 459 33.76 38.99 -0.78
CA VAL A 459 34.13 37.54 -0.77
C VAL A 459 35.45 37.26 -0.02
N ASN A 460 36.19 38.27 0.44
CA ASN A 460 37.45 38.06 1.18
C ASN A 460 37.34 38.29 2.70
N ARG A 461 36.21 37.94 3.32
CA ARG A 461 36.03 38.10 4.79
C ARG A 461 35.21 36.99 5.46
N ILE A 462 35.36 35.73 5.08
CA ILE A 462 35.02 34.58 5.96
C ILE A 462 35.94 33.42 5.57
N ASP A 463 37.20 33.47 6.00
CA ASP A 463 38.12 32.32 6.04
C ASP A 463 39.32 32.72 6.89
N GLU A 464 39.11 32.77 8.22
CA GLU A 464 40.15 32.77 9.24
C GLU A 464 39.46 32.76 10.62
N GLU A 465 39.18 31.55 11.14
CA GLU A 465 39.06 31.19 12.56
C GLU A 465 38.24 29.88 12.71
N ASN A 466 38.95 28.75 12.87
CA ASN A 466 38.67 27.71 13.87
C ASN A 466 39.35 26.38 13.50
N SER A 467 40.63 26.31 13.85
CA SER A 467 41.27 25.06 14.26
C SER A 467 40.97 24.84 15.75
N GLU A 468 40.14 23.85 16.11
CA GLU A 468 40.21 23.20 17.43
C GLU A 468 39.40 21.89 17.49
N SER A 469 39.82 21.03 18.40
CA SER A 469 39.66 19.58 18.51
C SER A 469 38.31 19.03 19.04
N THR A 470 38.11 17.70 18.86
CA THR A 470 37.23 16.70 19.57
C THR A 470 35.83 16.39 18.98
N PRO A 471 35.15 15.28 19.37
CA PRO A 471 35.54 13.87 19.52
C PRO A 471 34.63 12.89 18.70
N ARG A 472 35.05 11.63 18.53
CA ARG A 472 34.28 10.56 17.86
C ARG A 472 33.04 10.13 18.67
N SER A 473 31.87 10.09 18.05
CA SER A 473 30.70 9.31 18.48
C SER A 473 30.13 8.54 17.29
N SER A 474 30.17 7.22 17.37
CA SER A 474 29.46 6.29 16.48
C SER A 474 27.94 6.44 16.66
N ARG A 475 27.19 6.65 15.57
CA ARG A 475 25.72 6.56 15.57
C ARG A 475 25.30 5.28 14.84
N THR A 476 24.70 4.35 15.57
CA THR A 476 23.86 3.26 15.07
C THR A 476 22.58 3.85 14.49
N ALA A 477 22.17 3.44 13.28
CA ALA A 477 20.93 3.89 12.65
C ALA A 477 19.72 3.20 13.31
N ALA A 478 18.82 3.97 13.91
CA ALA A 478 17.59 3.45 14.51
C ALA A 478 16.55 3.13 13.41
N SER A 479 15.87 1.97 13.49
CA SER A 479 14.80 1.60 12.56
C SER A 479 13.55 2.44 12.81
N GLN A 480 13.10 3.19 11.80
CA GLN A 480 11.88 4.00 11.87
C GLN A 480 10.65 3.16 11.49
N ASN A 481 9.69 3.01 12.41
CA ASN A 481 8.44 2.28 12.17
C ASN A 481 7.26 3.24 11.98
N PHE A 482 6.50 3.09 10.88
CA PHE A 482 5.27 3.86 10.63
C PHE A 482 4.05 3.29 11.39
N TYR A 483 3.38 4.12 12.18
CA TYR A 483 2.16 3.83 12.94
C TYR A 483 0.99 4.67 12.41
N GLY A 484 0.02 4.03 11.77
CA GLY A 484 -1.17 4.72 11.28
C GLY A 484 -2.09 5.26 12.39
N PRO A 485 -3.04 6.16 12.08
CA PRO A 485 -3.91 6.82 13.06
C PRO A 485 -4.76 5.90 13.96
N THR A 486 -5.08 4.71 13.47
CA THR A 486 -5.82 3.67 14.21
C THR A 486 -4.96 2.93 15.23
N CYS A 487 -3.64 2.97 15.09
CA CYS A 487 -2.71 2.33 16.00
C CYS A 487 -2.69 3.06 17.38
N PRO A 488 -2.66 2.34 18.51
CA PRO A 488 -2.52 2.96 19.83
C PRO A 488 -1.26 3.84 19.95
N ASP A 489 -0.16 3.44 19.31
CA ASP A 489 1.11 4.18 19.36
C ASP A 489 1.00 5.58 18.74
N TYR A 490 0.20 5.75 17.68
CA TYR A 490 -0.05 7.06 17.08
C TYR A 490 -0.69 8.01 18.09
N ALA A 491 -1.78 7.60 18.73
CA ALA A 491 -2.48 8.44 19.71
C ALA A 491 -1.61 8.75 20.95
N LEU A 492 -0.83 7.77 21.41
CA LEU A 492 0.12 7.97 22.50
C LEU A 492 1.22 8.97 22.12
N ASN A 493 1.78 8.87 20.89
CA ASN A 493 2.77 9.81 20.36
C ASN A 493 2.20 11.24 20.27
N VAL A 494 1.01 11.40 19.66
CA VAL A 494 0.34 12.70 19.56
C VAL A 494 0.07 13.30 20.94
N GLY A 495 -0.44 12.50 21.88
CA GLY A 495 -0.68 12.94 23.25
C GLY A 495 0.61 13.38 23.96
N GLN A 496 1.69 12.60 23.82
CA GLN A 496 3.00 12.96 24.38
C GLN A 496 3.56 14.26 23.79
N LEU A 497 3.48 14.43 22.47
CA LEU A 497 3.92 15.65 21.78
C LEU A 497 3.12 16.87 22.29
N LYS A 498 1.79 16.73 22.40
CA LYS A 498 0.90 17.76 22.95
C LYS A 498 1.21 18.12 24.40
N LEU A 499 1.62 17.16 25.23
CA LEU A 499 2.02 17.37 26.62
C LEU A 499 3.38 18.08 26.79
N ARG A 500 4.27 17.96 25.78
CA ARG A 500 5.63 18.52 25.75
C ARG A 500 5.73 19.91 25.08
N ARG A 501 4.65 20.39 24.43
CA ARG A 501 4.62 21.62 23.59
C ARG A 501 5.09 22.90 24.30
N ASP A 502 5.01 22.97 25.64
CA ASP A 502 5.49 24.09 26.46
C ASP A 502 7.03 24.10 26.67
N SER A 503 7.74 23.04 26.28
CA SER A 503 9.16 22.82 26.61
C SER A 503 10.11 22.72 25.40
N LEU A 504 9.64 22.94 24.16
CA LEU A 504 10.43 22.76 22.93
C LEU A 504 10.64 24.08 22.15
N PRO A 505 11.87 24.38 21.65
CA PRO A 505 12.15 25.54 20.82
C PRO A 505 11.37 25.54 19.49
N LEU A 506 11.03 26.73 18.98
CA LEU A 506 10.23 26.96 17.76
C LEU A 506 10.73 26.22 16.51
N HIS A 507 12.02 25.92 16.41
CA HIS A 507 12.62 25.26 15.24
C HIS A 507 12.41 23.74 15.18
N GLN A 508 12.01 23.10 16.29
CA GLN A 508 11.64 21.67 16.35
C GLN A 508 10.12 21.44 16.20
N ARG A 509 9.34 22.48 15.88
CA ARG A 509 7.88 22.38 15.69
C ARG A 509 7.47 21.89 14.29
N GLN A 510 8.40 21.75 13.35
CA GLN A 510 8.14 21.19 12.01
C GLN A 510 8.45 19.69 11.98
N LEU A 511 7.37 18.89 11.80
CA LEU A 511 7.36 17.51 11.29
C LEU A 511 8.34 16.51 11.96
N GLN A 512 8.16 16.22 13.25
CA GLN A 512 8.26 14.81 13.65
C GLN A 512 6.90 14.18 13.32
N LEU A 513 6.86 13.35 12.27
CA LEU A 513 5.70 12.53 11.94
C LEU A 513 5.27 11.78 13.20
N ALA A 514 4.14 12.16 13.82
CA ALA A 514 3.64 11.54 15.05
C ALA A 514 3.36 10.03 14.90
N SER A 515 3.40 9.53 13.67
CA SER A 515 3.37 8.12 13.30
C SER A 515 4.72 7.41 13.37
N ILE A 516 5.85 8.06 13.66
CA ILE A 516 7.16 7.41 13.64
C ILE A 516 7.76 7.43 15.05
N HIS A 517 8.14 6.26 15.55
CA HIS A 517 8.89 6.14 16.80
C HIS A 517 10.36 5.85 16.48
N GLU A 518 11.26 6.62 17.10
CA GLU A 518 12.66 6.25 17.28
C GLU A 518 12.71 5.45 18.59
N ASP A 519 12.72 4.11 18.53
CA ASP A 519 13.04 3.32 19.73
C ASP A 519 14.55 3.07 19.81
N ASP A 520 15.05 3.12 21.05
CA ASP A 520 16.44 3.00 21.48
C ASP A 520 17.11 1.74 20.91
N ALA A 521 18.20 1.93 20.16
CA ALA A 521 19.02 0.89 19.55
C ALA A 521 19.83 0.03 20.55
N SER A 522 19.37 -0.12 21.80
CA SER A 522 20.13 -0.76 22.88
C SER A 522 19.56 -2.10 23.38
N GLU A 523 18.49 -2.65 22.78
CA GLU A 523 17.95 -3.97 23.18
C GLU A 523 17.90 -5.01 22.06
N GLU A 524 18.47 -4.73 20.88
CA GLU A 524 18.66 -5.71 19.80
C GLU A 524 20.11 -6.21 19.71
N GLU A 525 20.69 -6.66 20.83
CA GLU A 525 21.78 -7.64 20.74
C GLU A 525 21.18 -9.03 20.53
N GLY A 526 20.79 -9.27 19.28
CA GLY A 526 20.21 -10.52 18.82
C GLY A 526 19.94 -10.41 17.34
N ASP A 527 21.02 -10.39 16.57
CA ASP A 527 21.11 -10.33 15.09
C ASP A 527 19.74 -10.36 14.37
N PRO A 528 19.15 -9.17 14.09
CA PRO A 528 17.90 -9.05 13.35
C PRO A 528 18.08 -9.32 11.86
N GLU A 529 19.30 -9.17 11.32
CA GLU A 529 19.60 -9.31 9.90
C GLU A 529 19.73 -10.78 9.46
N ALA A 530 20.09 -11.68 10.39
CA ALA A 530 20.12 -13.12 10.10
C ALA A 530 18.75 -13.81 10.05
N ARG A 531 17.64 -13.17 10.47
CA ARG A 531 16.31 -13.83 10.59
C ARG A 531 15.35 -13.61 9.42
N PHE A 532 15.64 -12.68 8.51
CA PHE A 532 14.81 -12.42 7.32
C PHE A 532 15.59 -12.32 6.01
N ALA A 533 16.91 -12.49 6.02
CA ALA A 533 17.68 -12.69 4.80
C ALA A 533 17.47 -14.12 4.26
N VAL A 534 16.59 -14.28 3.26
CA VAL A 534 16.58 -15.48 2.43
C VAL A 534 17.81 -15.44 1.53
N SER A 535 18.94 -15.92 2.04
CA SER A 535 20.03 -16.36 1.17
C SER A 535 19.55 -17.65 0.47
N PRO A 536 19.82 -17.86 -0.83
CA PRO A 536 19.46 -19.10 -1.53
C PRO A 536 20.38 -20.23 -1.07
N ARG A 537 20.20 -20.68 0.18
CA ARG A 537 20.60 -22.01 0.60
C ARG A 537 19.49 -22.93 0.15
N THR A 538 19.85 -24.03 -0.50
CA THR A 538 18.95 -25.16 -0.76
C THR A 538 18.10 -25.40 0.47
N VAL A 539 16.80 -25.11 0.40
CA VAL A 539 15.87 -25.32 1.52
C VAL A 539 15.74 -26.83 1.68
N ASP A 540 16.58 -27.38 2.54
CA ASP A 540 16.51 -28.78 2.94
C ASP A 540 15.15 -28.97 3.60
N LYS A 541 14.42 -30.04 3.23
CA LYS A 541 13.17 -30.37 3.92
C LYS A 541 13.59 -30.72 5.35
N GLY A 542 13.37 -29.81 6.30
CA GLY A 542 13.77 -30.00 7.70
C GLY A 542 13.45 -31.43 8.14
N ASP A 543 14.45 -32.09 8.72
CA ASP A 543 14.37 -33.50 9.08
C ASP A 543 13.08 -33.75 9.89
N PRO A 544 12.14 -34.60 9.40
CA PRO A 544 10.91 -34.92 10.13
C PRO A 544 11.15 -35.42 11.55
N ALA A 545 12.33 -36.00 11.83
CA ALA A 545 12.72 -36.38 13.19
C ALA A 545 12.84 -35.17 14.13
N MET A 546 13.20 -33.99 13.62
CA MET A 546 13.31 -32.78 14.43
C MET A 546 11.95 -32.28 14.91
N LEU A 547 10.88 -32.48 14.15
CA LEU A 547 9.51 -32.15 14.58
C LEU A 547 9.02 -33.01 15.74
N LEU A 548 9.74 -34.08 16.11
CA LEU A 548 9.44 -34.92 17.28
C LEU A 548 10.15 -34.46 18.56
N THR A 549 10.99 -33.42 18.48
CA THR A 549 11.73 -32.88 19.63
C THR A 549 10.81 -32.56 20.82
N PHE A 550 9.56 -32.16 20.57
CA PHE A 550 8.57 -31.91 21.62
C PHE A 550 8.43 -33.07 22.63
N ARG A 551 8.60 -34.34 22.21
CA ARG A 551 8.50 -35.50 23.09
C ARG A 551 9.63 -35.57 24.12
N SER A 552 10.79 -35.01 23.79
CA SER A 552 11.96 -34.98 24.65
C SER A 552 11.94 -33.81 25.64
N VAL A 553 11.20 -32.75 25.32
CA VAL A 553 11.17 -31.50 26.12
C VAL A 553 9.85 -31.27 26.85
N ILE A 554 8.77 -31.95 26.47
CA ILE A 554 7.42 -31.84 27.06
C ILE A 554 6.90 -33.27 27.33
N GLY A 555 6.35 -33.51 28.51
CA GLY A 555 5.71 -34.79 28.83
C GLY A 555 4.30 -34.90 28.23
N LEU A 556 3.78 -36.10 27.98
CA LEU A 556 2.45 -36.31 27.38
C LEU A 556 1.32 -35.54 28.11
N GLN A 557 1.29 -35.60 29.44
CA GLN A 557 0.25 -34.90 30.23
C GLN A 557 0.36 -33.38 30.09
N GLU A 558 1.58 -32.86 30.05
CA GLU A 558 1.85 -31.44 29.85
C GLU A 558 1.49 -31.01 28.43
N ALA A 559 1.81 -31.82 27.41
CA ALA A 559 1.41 -31.54 26.02
C ALA A 559 -0.11 -31.46 25.87
N ILE A 560 -0.85 -32.40 26.50
CA ILE A 560 -2.33 -32.35 26.52
C ILE A 560 -2.82 -31.09 27.25
N GLN A 561 -2.22 -30.73 28.38
CA GLN A 561 -2.57 -29.50 29.10
C GLN A 561 -2.34 -28.25 28.24
N LEU A 562 -1.21 -28.18 27.53
CA LEU A 562 -0.87 -27.08 26.63
C LEU A 562 -1.85 -27.02 25.44
N LEU A 563 -2.31 -28.15 24.90
CA LEU A 563 -3.33 -28.15 23.86
C LEU A 563 -4.67 -27.58 24.34
N TYR A 564 -5.05 -27.81 25.60
CA TYR A 564 -6.21 -27.13 26.19
C TYR A 564 -5.98 -25.63 26.41
N VAL A 565 -4.75 -25.21 26.75
CA VAL A 565 -4.40 -23.79 26.81
C VAL A 565 -4.49 -23.15 25.42
N TYR A 566 -3.99 -23.81 24.37
CA TYR A 566 -4.17 -23.34 22.99
C TYR A 566 -5.66 -23.22 22.63
N GLN A 567 -6.47 -24.22 23.01
CA GLN A 567 -7.91 -24.18 22.80
C GLN A 567 -8.51 -22.96 23.50
N GLU A 568 -8.15 -22.68 24.76
CA GLU A 568 -8.63 -21.52 25.52
C GLU A 568 -8.21 -20.17 24.90
N VAL A 569 -6.98 -20.05 24.38
CA VAL A 569 -6.43 -18.75 23.96
C VAL A 569 -6.62 -18.42 22.48
N VAL A 570 -6.73 -19.44 21.63
CA VAL A 570 -6.92 -19.29 20.18
C VAL A 570 -8.11 -20.10 19.70
N GLY A 571 -8.22 -21.38 20.05
CA GLY A 571 -9.23 -22.29 19.49
C GLY A 571 -10.68 -21.91 19.80
N GLU A 572 -10.96 -21.34 20.98
CA GLU A 572 -12.28 -20.82 21.38
C GLU A 572 -12.69 -19.58 20.60
N LEU A 573 -11.75 -18.86 19.97
CA LEU A 573 -12.05 -17.70 19.14
C LEU A 573 -12.00 -18.07 17.66
N HIS A 574 -10.99 -18.86 17.30
CA HIS A 574 -10.61 -19.25 15.95
C HIS A 574 -10.43 -20.78 15.88
N PRO A 575 -11.53 -21.56 15.81
CA PRO A 575 -11.50 -23.04 15.85
C PRO A 575 -11.01 -23.64 14.52
N VAL A 576 -9.76 -23.37 14.15
CA VAL A 576 -9.13 -23.83 12.91
C VAL A 576 -8.39 -25.17 13.05
N VAL A 577 -8.32 -25.71 14.26
CA VAL A 577 -7.72 -27.00 14.60
C VAL A 577 -8.73 -27.80 15.42
N ASP A 578 -8.99 -29.05 15.03
CA ASP A 578 -9.74 -30.01 15.84
C ASP A 578 -8.84 -30.51 16.98
N ILE A 579 -9.06 -29.98 18.17
CA ILE A 579 -8.21 -30.28 19.33
C ILE A 579 -8.45 -31.69 19.88
N ASP A 580 -9.66 -32.22 19.80
CA ASP A 580 -9.93 -33.58 20.24
C ASP A 580 -9.20 -34.59 19.34
N ALA A 581 -9.25 -34.38 18.02
CA ALA A 581 -8.49 -35.17 17.06
C ALA A 581 -6.98 -35.02 17.27
N LEU A 582 -6.49 -33.80 17.49
CA LEU A 582 -5.05 -33.55 17.72
C LEU A 582 -4.56 -34.18 19.02
N ILE A 583 -5.37 -34.19 20.09
CA ILE A 583 -5.04 -34.87 21.36
C ILE A 583 -4.96 -36.38 21.16
N MET A 584 -5.92 -36.98 20.44
CA MET A 584 -5.87 -38.41 20.13
C MET A 584 -4.60 -38.76 19.35
N GLN A 585 -4.26 -37.96 18.34
CA GLN A 585 -3.05 -38.16 17.54
C GLN A 585 -1.78 -37.97 18.38
N THR A 586 -1.77 -36.98 19.27
CA THR A 586 -0.66 -36.72 20.21
C THR A 586 -0.41 -37.94 21.10
N ARG A 587 -1.46 -38.56 21.65
CA ARG A 587 -1.33 -39.79 22.46
C ARG A 587 -0.70 -40.93 21.66
N SER A 588 -1.09 -41.10 20.40
CA SER A 588 -0.48 -42.11 19.51
C SER A 588 1.01 -41.84 19.31
N TRP A 589 1.38 -40.57 19.08
CA TRP A 589 2.77 -40.19 18.92
C TRP A 589 3.59 -40.49 20.19
N TYR A 590 3.10 -40.22 21.40
CA TYR A 590 3.83 -40.59 22.62
C TYR A 590 3.85 -42.10 22.93
N ALA A 591 2.90 -42.89 22.40
CA ALA A 591 2.82 -44.32 22.63
C ALA A 591 3.85 -45.13 21.80
N ASP A 592 4.18 -44.68 20.60
CA ASP A 592 5.19 -45.33 19.75
C ASP A 592 6.62 -45.00 20.22
N ALA A 593 7.09 -45.76 21.22
CA ALA A 593 8.40 -45.59 21.88
C ALA A 593 9.61 -46.21 21.14
N GLY A 594 9.46 -46.58 19.86
CA GLY A 594 10.56 -47.15 19.07
C GLY A 594 11.21 -46.11 18.16
N ALA A 595 12.40 -45.62 18.52
CA ALA A 595 13.17 -44.66 17.72
C ALA A 595 13.44 -45.15 16.27
N GLY A 596 13.53 -46.46 16.03
CA GLY A 596 13.78 -47.04 14.70
C GLY A 596 12.54 -47.32 13.83
N MET A 597 11.32 -47.26 14.37
CA MET A 597 10.10 -47.46 13.57
C MET A 597 9.64 -46.15 12.91
N TRP A 598 10.00 -45.00 13.49
CA TRP A 598 9.63 -43.69 12.96
C TRP A 598 10.47 -43.25 11.76
N ASP A 599 11.72 -43.69 11.60
CA ASP A 599 12.46 -43.46 10.34
C ASP A 599 11.79 -44.19 9.17
N VAL A 600 11.25 -45.39 9.44
CA VAL A 600 10.49 -46.20 8.47
C VAL A 600 9.09 -45.63 8.25
N LEU A 601 8.43 -45.12 9.30
CA LEU A 601 7.16 -44.41 9.20
C LEU A 601 7.31 -43.04 8.55
N ALA A 602 8.34 -42.23 8.79
CA ALA A 602 8.57 -40.94 8.12
C ALA A 602 8.89 -41.12 6.63
N ALA A 603 9.52 -42.24 6.25
CA ALA A 603 9.68 -42.65 4.86
C ALA A 603 8.38 -43.18 4.21
N SER A 604 7.35 -43.52 4.99
CA SER A 604 6.08 -44.12 4.51
C SER A 604 4.80 -43.35 4.87
N THR A 605 4.87 -42.34 5.73
CA THR A 605 3.76 -41.51 6.19
C THR A 605 3.66 -40.31 5.25
N GLY A 606 2.49 -40.19 4.61
CA GLY A 606 2.24 -39.16 3.61
C GLY A 606 2.36 -37.73 4.17
N ALA A 607 2.38 -36.76 3.26
CA ALA A 607 2.47 -35.32 3.52
C ALA A 607 1.51 -34.81 4.63
N GLU A 608 0.38 -35.49 4.83
CA GLU A 608 -0.62 -35.18 5.85
C GLU A 608 -0.12 -35.35 7.30
N ALA A 609 0.67 -36.38 7.60
CA ALA A 609 1.19 -36.61 8.95
C ALA A 609 2.22 -35.53 9.35
N TYR A 610 3.02 -35.09 8.38
CA TYR A 610 4.01 -34.03 8.55
C TYR A 610 3.35 -32.67 8.84
N GLU A 611 2.28 -32.33 8.13
CA GLU A 611 1.51 -31.10 8.38
C GLU A 611 0.85 -31.10 9.76
N LEU A 612 0.34 -32.24 10.21
CA LEU A 612 -0.22 -32.39 11.56
C LEU A 612 0.83 -32.21 12.66
N LEU A 613 2.07 -32.68 12.45
CA LEU A 613 3.17 -32.44 13.38
C LEU A 613 3.54 -30.95 13.48
N LEU A 614 3.55 -30.23 12.36
CA LEU A 614 3.78 -28.78 12.36
C LEU A 614 2.66 -28.04 13.11
N ILE A 615 1.40 -28.41 12.86
CA ILE A 615 0.24 -27.88 13.58
C ILE A 615 0.40 -28.12 15.09
N LEU A 616 0.75 -29.33 15.52
CA LEU A 616 0.99 -29.64 16.93
C LEU A 616 2.06 -28.74 17.55
N ASN A 617 3.24 -28.67 16.93
CA ASN A 617 4.36 -27.90 17.45
C ASN A 617 4.02 -26.40 17.57
N LEU A 618 3.31 -25.83 16.58
CA LEU A 618 2.83 -24.45 16.64
C LEU A 618 1.80 -24.23 17.76
N CYS A 619 0.82 -25.14 17.92
CA CYS A 619 -0.16 -25.07 19.01
C CYS A 619 0.51 -25.10 20.39
N LEU A 620 1.49 -26.00 20.58
CA LEU A 620 2.27 -26.09 21.82
C LEU A 620 3.09 -24.81 22.07
N ALA A 621 3.73 -24.26 21.03
CA ALA A 621 4.50 -23.03 21.14
C ALA A 621 3.64 -21.80 21.51
N ILE A 622 2.45 -21.68 20.91
CA ILE A 622 1.45 -20.65 21.28
C ILE A 622 1.05 -20.80 22.75
N ALA A 623 0.73 -22.03 23.18
CA ALA A 623 0.31 -22.31 24.54
C ALA A 623 1.41 -22.02 25.58
N LEU A 624 2.67 -22.37 25.28
CA LEU A 624 3.82 -22.05 26.13
C LEU A 624 4.02 -20.54 26.27
N ARG A 625 3.77 -19.75 25.21
CA ARG A 625 3.82 -18.29 25.29
C ARG A 625 2.66 -17.71 26.10
N ALA A 626 1.45 -18.22 25.90
CA ALA A 626 0.27 -17.80 26.63
C ALA A 626 0.38 -18.08 28.14
N ASP A 627 0.78 -19.30 28.52
CA ASP A 627 0.86 -19.73 29.92
C ASP A 627 2.30 -20.10 30.33
N ALA A 628 3.26 -19.19 30.05
CA ALA A 628 4.65 -19.43 30.41
C ALA A 628 4.80 -19.61 31.94
N LYS A 629 5.10 -20.84 32.34
CA LYS A 629 5.55 -21.23 33.69
C LYS A 629 7.06 -21.01 33.83
N THR A 630 7.60 -21.04 35.04
CA THR A 630 9.05 -20.96 35.28
C THR A 630 9.79 -22.04 34.48
N GLY A 631 10.75 -21.66 33.64
CA GLY A 631 11.50 -22.58 32.75
C GLY A 631 10.91 -22.77 31.35
N SER A 632 9.67 -22.33 31.11
CA SER A 632 8.96 -22.49 29.83
C SER A 632 9.64 -21.79 28.63
N GLY A 633 10.45 -20.75 28.87
CA GLY A 633 11.17 -20.03 27.82
C GLY A 633 12.26 -20.86 27.12
N ASN A 634 12.96 -21.72 27.85
CA ASN A 634 13.97 -22.60 27.26
C ASN A 634 13.29 -23.71 26.43
N THR A 635 12.21 -24.29 26.96
CA THR A 635 11.40 -25.29 26.25
C THR A 635 10.80 -24.73 24.96
N GLU A 636 10.28 -23.50 25.02
CA GLU A 636 9.71 -22.84 23.84
C GLU A 636 10.76 -22.52 22.78
N GLY A 637 11.95 -22.06 23.18
CA GLY A 637 13.06 -21.83 22.25
C GLY A 637 13.48 -23.10 21.53
N LEU A 638 13.68 -24.20 22.27
CA LEU A 638 14.02 -25.51 21.70
C LEU A 638 12.92 -26.02 20.75
N LEU A 639 11.65 -25.84 21.13
CA LEU A 639 10.52 -26.23 20.29
C LEU A 639 10.46 -25.41 19.01
N ARG A 640 10.66 -24.09 19.10
CA ARG A 640 10.69 -23.20 17.93
C ARG A 640 11.79 -23.61 16.96
N ASP A 641 13.01 -23.80 17.47
CA ASP A 641 14.16 -24.16 16.65
C ASP A 641 13.94 -25.50 15.95
N SER A 642 13.11 -26.39 16.51
CA SER A 642 12.78 -27.68 15.89
C SER A 642 11.80 -27.60 14.72
N PHE A 643 10.99 -26.54 14.57
CA PHE A 643 10.01 -26.40 13.49
C PHE A 643 10.22 -25.19 12.57
N GLN A 644 11.05 -24.22 12.94
CA GLN A 644 11.15 -22.93 12.25
C GLN A 644 11.54 -23.08 10.77
N ASP A 645 12.52 -23.93 10.46
CA ASP A 645 12.95 -24.17 9.07
C ASP A 645 11.87 -24.85 8.24
N ALA A 646 11.14 -25.78 8.84
CA ALA A 646 10.02 -26.46 8.19
C ALA A 646 8.85 -25.50 7.90
N VAL A 647 8.56 -24.57 8.82
CA VAL A 647 7.56 -23.51 8.58
C VAL A 647 8.03 -22.54 7.51
N ASN A 648 9.32 -22.16 7.49
CA ASN A 648 9.91 -21.32 6.45
C ASN A 648 9.86 -22.00 5.07
N ALA A 649 10.13 -23.31 5.02
CA ALA A 649 9.99 -24.11 3.81
C ALA A 649 8.53 -24.14 3.31
N LYS A 650 7.57 -24.27 4.23
CA LYS A 650 6.13 -24.14 3.90
C LYS A 650 5.79 -22.73 3.43
N LEU A 651 6.40 -21.68 3.98
CA LEU A 651 6.16 -20.30 3.54
C LEU A 651 6.64 -20.06 2.10
N ALA A 652 7.75 -20.69 1.69
CA ALA A 652 8.30 -20.59 0.34
C ALA A 652 7.63 -21.54 -0.69
N ALA A 653 6.92 -22.57 -0.23
CA ALA A 653 6.30 -23.57 -1.10
C ALA A 653 4.96 -23.08 -1.68
N PRO A 654 4.59 -23.48 -2.91
CA PRO A 654 3.28 -23.17 -3.48
C PRO A 654 2.14 -23.77 -2.65
N ALA A 655 1.03 -23.03 -2.52
CA ALA A 655 -0.13 -23.46 -1.75
C ALA A 655 -0.69 -24.77 -2.30
N ASN A 656 -0.85 -25.78 -1.42
CA ASN A 656 -1.27 -27.12 -1.83
C ASN A 656 -2.42 -27.71 -0.99
N SER A 657 -2.72 -27.16 0.18
CA SER A 657 -3.78 -27.68 1.05
C SER A 657 -4.33 -26.62 2.01
N ILE A 658 -5.53 -26.84 2.54
CA ILE A 658 -6.10 -26.00 3.61
C ILE A 658 -5.21 -26.07 4.86
N LYS A 659 -4.67 -27.25 5.18
CA LYS A 659 -3.74 -27.46 6.31
C LYS A 659 -2.46 -26.64 6.16
N HIS A 660 -1.95 -26.49 4.94
CA HIS A 660 -0.81 -25.63 4.64
C HIS A 660 -1.12 -24.16 4.98
N ALA A 661 -2.29 -23.65 4.59
CA ALA A 661 -2.74 -22.32 5.01
C ALA A 661 -2.97 -22.22 6.53
N THR A 662 -3.48 -23.28 7.18
CA THR A 662 -3.61 -23.35 8.65
C THR A 662 -2.25 -23.25 9.35
N ILE A 663 -1.19 -23.88 8.84
CA ILE A 663 0.17 -23.76 9.40
C ILE A 663 0.64 -22.30 9.38
N ILE A 664 0.47 -21.60 8.26
CA ILE A 664 0.87 -20.19 8.15
C ILE A 664 0.00 -19.28 9.04
N PHE A 665 -1.30 -19.57 9.15
CA PHE A 665 -2.20 -18.91 10.10
C PHE A 665 -1.75 -19.08 11.56
N LEU A 666 -1.38 -20.31 11.95
CA LEU A 666 -0.88 -20.62 13.28
C LEU A 666 0.47 -19.96 13.55
N LYS A 667 1.35 -19.86 12.54
CA LYS A 667 2.58 -19.06 12.65
C LYS A 667 2.26 -17.58 12.91
N GLY A 668 1.28 -17.01 12.22
CA GLY A 668 0.83 -15.64 12.50
C GLY A 668 0.30 -15.49 13.94
N SER A 669 -0.47 -16.48 14.41
CA SER A 669 -0.95 -16.52 15.80
C SER A 669 0.20 -16.60 16.79
N TYR A 670 1.19 -17.46 16.56
CA TYR A 670 2.40 -17.53 17.37
C TYR A 670 3.17 -16.20 17.41
N ASP A 671 3.34 -15.52 16.27
CA ASP A 671 3.97 -14.20 16.23
C ASP A 671 3.22 -13.14 17.02
N PHE A 672 1.89 -13.21 17.02
CA PHE A 672 1.07 -12.32 17.82
C PHE A 672 1.34 -12.52 19.33
N PHE A 673 1.47 -13.78 19.77
CA PHE A 673 1.85 -14.12 21.16
C PHE A 673 3.32 -13.83 21.49
N GLN A 674 4.15 -13.52 20.48
CA GLN A 674 5.53 -13.02 20.63
C GLN A 674 5.64 -11.48 20.68
N ASP A 675 4.52 -10.76 20.79
CA ASP A 675 4.45 -9.31 20.64
C ASP A 675 5.01 -8.84 19.27
N MET A 676 4.78 -9.61 18.19
CA MET A 676 5.15 -9.24 16.81
C MET A 676 3.91 -9.04 15.92
N PRO A 677 3.06 -8.03 16.21
CA PRO A 677 1.78 -7.84 15.50
C PRO A 677 1.93 -7.57 14.00
N ARG A 678 3.04 -6.94 13.55
CA ARG A 678 3.32 -6.76 12.11
C ARG A 678 3.67 -8.07 11.40
N SER A 679 4.38 -8.97 12.08
CA SER A 679 4.67 -10.31 11.54
C SER A 679 3.38 -11.13 11.48
N ALA A 680 2.58 -11.09 12.54
CA ALA A 680 1.26 -11.71 12.58
C ALA A 680 0.36 -11.23 11.42
N TRP A 681 0.26 -9.91 11.23
CA TRP A 681 -0.44 -9.28 10.11
C TRP A 681 0.02 -9.84 8.75
N ARG A 682 1.34 -9.86 8.49
CA ARG A 682 1.91 -10.41 7.25
C ARG A 682 1.55 -11.88 7.04
N MET A 683 1.71 -12.72 8.06
CA MET A 683 1.38 -14.14 8.00
C MET A 683 -0.11 -14.37 7.73
N CYS A 684 -0.98 -13.53 8.30
CA CYS A 684 -2.43 -13.56 8.02
C CYS A 684 -2.72 -13.32 6.54
N GLY A 685 -2.10 -12.28 5.96
CA GLY A 685 -2.22 -11.97 4.54
C GLY A 685 -1.72 -13.08 3.63
N ILE A 686 -0.60 -13.72 3.98
CA ILE A 686 -0.06 -14.85 3.22
C ILE A 686 -1.02 -16.06 3.31
N ALA A 687 -1.49 -16.42 4.50
CA ALA A 687 -2.43 -17.53 4.67
C ALA A 687 -3.73 -17.32 3.87
N GLY A 688 -4.27 -16.10 3.82
CA GLY A 688 -5.44 -15.81 3.01
C GLY A 688 -5.17 -15.88 1.51
N ARG A 689 -4.02 -15.38 1.03
CA ARG A 689 -3.62 -15.53 -0.39
C ARG A 689 -3.45 -16.99 -0.80
N MET A 690 -2.92 -17.84 0.08
CA MET A 690 -2.85 -19.29 -0.18
C MET A 690 -4.25 -19.91 -0.36
N LEU A 691 -5.26 -19.48 0.43
CA LEU A 691 -6.64 -19.94 0.22
C LEU A 691 -7.23 -19.39 -1.09
N MET A 692 -6.80 -18.21 -1.53
CA MET A 692 -7.17 -17.68 -2.84
C MET A 692 -6.52 -18.49 -3.98
N GLU A 693 -5.25 -18.88 -3.87
CA GLU A 693 -4.55 -19.77 -4.80
C GLU A 693 -5.25 -21.13 -4.94
N LEU A 694 -5.79 -21.67 -3.84
CA LEU A 694 -6.63 -22.87 -3.84
C LEU A 694 -8.04 -22.66 -4.42
N GLY A 695 -8.36 -21.43 -4.84
CA GLY A 695 -9.64 -21.08 -5.47
C GLY A 695 -10.82 -20.91 -4.50
N LEU A 696 -10.58 -20.87 -3.18
CA LEU A 696 -11.65 -20.86 -2.18
C LEU A 696 -12.42 -19.53 -2.10
N HIS A 697 -11.88 -18.47 -2.71
CA HIS A 697 -12.54 -17.17 -2.88
C HIS A 697 -13.64 -17.19 -3.97
N ASN A 698 -13.62 -18.17 -4.88
CA ASN A 698 -14.59 -18.31 -5.97
C ASN A 698 -15.71 -19.31 -5.57
N ALA A 699 -16.97 -18.90 -5.65
CA ALA A 699 -18.11 -19.70 -5.19
C ALA A 699 -18.28 -21.03 -5.93
N GLU A 700 -17.98 -21.07 -7.23
CA GLU A 700 -18.09 -22.27 -8.04
C GLU A 700 -16.93 -23.23 -7.75
N VAL A 701 -15.69 -22.72 -7.66
CA VAL A 701 -14.52 -23.52 -7.30
C VAL A 701 -14.64 -24.06 -5.87
N PHE A 702 -15.15 -23.26 -4.93
CA PHE A 702 -15.40 -23.67 -3.55
C PHE A 702 -16.36 -24.87 -3.46
N LYS A 703 -17.49 -24.83 -4.19
CA LYS A 703 -18.47 -25.91 -4.22
C LYS A 703 -17.94 -27.19 -4.89
N HIS A 704 -17.16 -27.04 -5.96
CA HIS A 704 -16.63 -28.17 -6.73
C HIS A 704 -15.41 -28.84 -6.09
N THR A 705 -14.55 -28.06 -5.44
CA THR A 705 -13.30 -28.55 -4.82
C THR A 705 -13.57 -29.24 -3.49
N LEU A 706 -14.46 -28.69 -2.66
CA LEU A 706 -14.78 -29.24 -1.34
C LEU A 706 -16.06 -30.08 -1.43
N LYS A 707 -15.90 -31.41 -1.33
CA LYS A 707 -17.00 -32.37 -1.53
C LYS A 707 -17.77 -32.64 -0.25
N SER A 708 -17.10 -32.66 0.90
CA SER A 708 -17.73 -32.93 2.20
C SER A 708 -18.21 -31.64 2.89
N GLU A 709 -19.25 -31.76 3.72
CA GLU A 709 -19.73 -30.65 4.54
C GLU A 709 -18.71 -30.25 5.62
N THR A 710 -17.92 -31.22 6.10
CA THR A 710 -16.83 -31.00 7.05
C THR A 710 -15.74 -30.10 6.46
N GLU A 711 -15.21 -30.44 5.29
CA GLU A 711 -14.17 -29.63 4.61
C GLU A 711 -14.66 -28.21 4.31
N ARG A 712 -15.93 -28.05 3.91
CA ARG A 712 -16.53 -26.72 3.70
C ARG A 712 -16.60 -25.94 5.00
N THR A 713 -16.94 -26.59 6.11
CA THR A 713 -17.01 -25.94 7.43
C THR A 713 -15.62 -25.52 7.91
N GLU A 714 -14.61 -26.36 7.71
CA GLU A 714 -13.21 -26.04 8.02
C GLU A 714 -12.71 -24.85 7.20
N ALA A 715 -12.93 -24.86 5.88
CA ALA A 715 -12.55 -23.76 4.99
C ALA A 715 -13.25 -22.45 5.37
N CYS A 716 -14.57 -22.48 5.61
CA CYS A 716 -15.34 -21.31 6.06
C CYS A 716 -14.80 -20.76 7.39
N THR A 717 -14.45 -21.65 8.32
CA THR A 717 -13.94 -21.28 9.65
C THR A 717 -12.56 -20.62 9.57
N LEU A 718 -11.66 -21.19 8.77
CA LEU A 718 -10.32 -20.65 8.55
C LEU A 718 -10.37 -19.29 7.84
N VAL A 719 -11.14 -19.16 6.74
CA VAL A 719 -11.28 -17.88 6.04
C VAL A 719 -11.92 -16.83 6.95
N SER A 720 -12.98 -17.19 7.69
CA SER A 720 -13.60 -16.25 8.64
C SER A 720 -12.59 -15.76 9.68
N SER A 721 -11.76 -16.68 10.20
CA SER A 721 -10.70 -16.34 11.15
C SER A 721 -9.65 -15.41 10.55
N ILE A 722 -9.23 -15.65 9.31
CA ILE A 722 -8.29 -14.79 8.57
C ILE A 722 -8.88 -13.40 8.35
N VAL A 723 -10.10 -13.28 7.84
CA VAL A 723 -10.73 -11.98 7.55
C VAL A 723 -10.93 -11.17 8.84
N ILE A 724 -11.24 -11.84 9.95
CA ILE A 724 -11.37 -11.21 11.27
C ILE A 724 -10.02 -10.72 11.79
N LEU A 725 -8.98 -11.56 11.75
CA LEU A 725 -7.66 -11.22 12.28
C LEU A 725 -6.90 -10.23 11.39
N ASP A 726 -7.11 -10.28 10.07
CA ASP A 726 -6.59 -9.29 9.12
C ASP A 726 -7.02 -7.88 9.54
N ARG A 727 -8.31 -7.67 9.81
CA ARG A 727 -8.82 -6.38 10.30
C ARG A 727 -8.28 -6.02 11.69
N GLN A 728 -8.23 -6.98 12.62
CA GLN A 728 -7.73 -6.71 13.97
C GLN A 728 -6.26 -6.32 13.98
N TRP A 729 -5.42 -7.03 13.23
CA TRP A 729 -3.98 -6.78 13.19
C TRP A 729 -3.63 -5.59 12.29
N SER A 730 -4.41 -5.31 11.24
CA SER A 730 -4.33 -4.06 10.47
C SER A 730 -4.63 -2.86 11.37
N TYR A 731 -5.72 -2.93 12.14
CA TYR A 731 -6.07 -1.91 13.12
C TYR A 731 -4.98 -1.74 14.19
N ALA A 732 -4.45 -2.85 14.71
CA ALA A 732 -3.45 -2.82 15.77
C ALA A 732 -2.11 -2.22 15.32
N THR A 733 -1.75 -2.41 14.05
CA THR A 733 -0.49 -1.92 13.47
C THR A 733 -0.63 -0.55 12.79
N GLY A 734 -1.86 -0.15 12.46
CA GLY A 734 -2.15 1.02 11.63
C GLY A 734 -1.81 0.81 10.14
N LEU A 735 -1.73 -0.45 9.69
CA LEU A 735 -1.48 -0.83 8.31
C LEU A 735 -2.80 -1.07 7.55
N PRO A 736 -2.79 -1.02 6.21
CA PRO A 736 -3.96 -1.39 5.40
C PRO A 736 -4.39 -2.86 5.61
N ILE A 737 -5.67 -3.13 5.39
CA ILE A 737 -6.21 -4.50 5.36
C ILE A 737 -5.75 -5.25 4.11
N HIS A 738 -5.56 -6.57 4.21
CA HIS A 738 -5.27 -7.40 3.04
C HIS A 738 -6.52 -7.75 2.24
N PHE A 739 -7.67 -7.95 2.92
CA PHE A 739 -8.87 -8.51 2.30
C PHE A 739 -10.10 -7.61 2.49
N HIS A 740 -10.61 -7.09 1.38
CA HIS A 740 -11.86 -6.33 1.32
C HIS A 740 -13.08 -7.25 1.49
N GLU A 741 -14.25 -6.67 1.78
CA GLU A 741 -15.50 -7.41 2.05
C GLU A 741 -15.84 -8.46 0.98
N LYS A 742 -15.51 -8.19 -0.29
CA LYS A 742 -15.81 -9.08 -1.43
C LYS A 742 -14.74 -10.13 -1.72
N SER A 743 -13.57 -10.06 -1.07
CA SER A 743 -12.44 -10.97 -1.36
C SER A 743 -12.78 -12.45 -1.10
N PHE A 744 -13.76 -12.74 -0.23
CA PHE A 744 -14.25 -14.09 0.05
C PHE A 744 -15.79 -14.18 0.01
N SER A 745 -16.42 -13.54 -0.98
CA SER A 745 -17.89 -13.51 -1.12
C SER A 745 -18.53 -14.89 -1.38
N SER A 746 -17.72 -15.91 -1.67
CA SER A 746 -18.11 -17.31 -1.81
C SER A 746 -18.60 -17.95 -0.50
N ILE A 747 -18.21 -17.38 0.65
CA ILE A 747 -18.45 -17.99 1.95
C ILE A 747 -19.70 -17.43 2.59
N SER A 748 -20.67 -18.31 2.79
CA SER A 748 -21.89 -17.96 3.51
C SER A 748 -21.60 -17.82 4.99
N THR A 749 -21.80 -16.62 5.54
CA THR A 749 -21.76 -16.36 6.99
C THR A 749 -22.76 -17.23 7.78
N SER A 750 -23.77 -17.80 7.11
CA SER A 750 -24.71 -18.76 7.71
C SER A 750 -24.09 -20.11 8.05
N SER A 751 -22.98 -20.49 7.42
CA SER A 751 -22.28 -21.76 7.69
C SER A 751 -21.40 -21.71 8.94
N VAL A 752 -21.10 -20.50 9.44
CA VAL A 752 -20.26 -20.29 10.63
C VAL A 752 -21.11 -20.42 11.89
N LYS A 753 -20.92 -21.53 12.61
CA LYS A 753 -21.69 -21.84 13.84
C LYS A 753 -21.10 -21.19 15.09
N HIS A 754 -19.82 -20.81 15.06
CA HIS A 754 -19.13 -20.32 16.25
C HIS A 754 -19.60 -18.91 16.66
N PRO A 755 -20.06 -18.68 17.91
CA PRO A 755 -20.65 -17.40 18.33
C PRO A 755 -19.75 -16.18 18.11
N TYR A 756 -18.47 -16.30 18.48
CA TYR A 756 -17.49 -15.23 18.31
C TYR A 756 -17.27 -14.87 16.83
N LEU A 757 -17.05 -15.87 15.97
CA LEU A 757 -16.80 -15.62 14.55
C LEU A 757 -18.04 -14.99 13.89
N LYS A 758 -19.24 -15.49 14.20
CA LYS A 758 -20.50 -14.92 13.70
C LYS A 758 -20.68 -13.47 14.14
N ALA A 759 -20.43 -13.17 15.41
CA ALA A 759 -20.48 -11.82 15.93
C ALA A 759 -19.46 -10.90 15.23
N MET A 760 -18.21 -11.32 15.10
CA MET A 760 -17.16 -10.54 14.47
C MET A 760 -17.36 -10.35 12.97
N LEU A 761 -17.88 -11.34 12.22
CA LEU A 761 -18.25 -11.17 10.81
C LEU A 761 -19.35 -10.11 10.64
N SER A 762 -20.32 -10.03 11.56
CA SER A 762 -21.31 -8.95 11.53
C SER A 762 -20.73 -7.60 11.96
N PHE A 763 -19.70 -7.58 12.81
CA PHE A 763 -19.00 -6.36 13.20
C PHE A 763 -18.25 -5.74 12.03
N ILE A 764 -17.65 -6.58 11.19
CA ILE A 764 -16.85 -6.17 10.03
C ILE A 764 -17.64 -5.24 9.09
N LEU A 765 -18.92 -5.53 8.87
CA LEU A 765 -19.81 -4.71 8.05
C LEU A 765 -19.99 -3.28 8.57
N ILE A 766 -19.70 -3.06 9.85
CA ILE A 766 -19.78 -1.75 10.50
C ILE A 766 -18.38 -1.15 10.63
N SER A 767 -17.34 -1.98 10.79
CA SER A 767 -15.98 -1.53 11.14
C SER A 767 -15.24 -0.75 10.09
N ASP A 768 -15.52 -1.01 8.81
CA ASP A 768 -14.83 -0.36 7.70
C ASP A 768 -15.15 1.16 7.63
N ARG A 769 -16.15 1.65 8.39
CA ARG A 769 -16.50 3.07 8.52
C ARG A 769 -15.75 3.82 9.62
N PHE A 770 -15.02 3.13 10.50
CA PHE A 770 -14.41 3.76 11.69
C PHE A 770 -13.05 4.40 11.41
N SER A 771 -12.32 3.92 10.41
CA SER A 771 -10.94 4.35 10.15
C SER A 771 -10.86 5.74 9.54
N GLU A 772 -11.84 6.13 8.72
CA GLU A 772 -11.77 7.40 8.00
C GLU A 772 -11.92 8.61 8.91
N PRO A 773 -12.94 8.72 9.78
CA PRO A 773 -13.03 9.83 10.75
C PRO A 773 -11.78 10.01 11.61
N ILE A 774 -11.15 8.90 12.00
CA ILE A 774 -9.90 8.88 12.79
C ILE A 774 -8.72 9.39 11.94
N SER A 775 -8.66 9.01 10.67
CA SER A 775 -7.59 9.38 9.74
C SER A 775 -7.69 10.83 9.28
N SER A 776 -8.89 11.32 8.96
CA SER A 776 -9.14 12.73 8.60
C SER A 776 -8.77 13.65 9.77
N ALA A 777 -9.24 13.33 10.99
CA ALA A 777 -8.91 14.11 12.19
C ALA A 777 -7.41 14.10 12.51
N ALA A 778 -6.71 12.99 12.23
CA ALA A 778 -5.27 12.87 12.38
C ALA A 778 -4.48 13.71 11.36
N LYS A 779 -5.04 14.01 10.18
CA LYS A 779 -4.48 14.91 9.16
C LYS A 779 -4.69 16.40 9.49
N GLY A 780 -5.41 16.71 10.57
CA GLY A 780 -5.72 18.09 10.98
C GLY A 780 -7.02 18.64 10.38
N GLU A 781 -7.80 17.80 9.70
CA GLU A 781 -9.14 18.18 9.25
C GLU A 781 -10.08 18.26 10.46
N GLY A 782 -10.94 19.28 10.50
CA GLY A 782 -11.88 19.47 11.61
C GLY A 782 -12.95 18.36 11.62
N TYR A 783 -13.09 17.67 12.74
CA TYR A 783 -14.17 16.69 12.93
C TYR A 783 -15.39 17.37 13.59
N ASN A 784 -16.38 17.75 12.78
CA ASN A 784 -17.57 18.47 13.24
C ASN A 784 -18.89 17.67 13.07
N ASP A 785 -18.80 16.35 12.83
CA ASP A 785 -19.97 15.51 12.58
C ASP A 785 -20.39 14.71 13.83
N GLU A 786 -21.00 15.42 14.79
CA GLU A 786 -21.55 14.85 16.03
C GLU A 786 -22.67 13.84 15.73
N SER A 787 -23.44 14.05 14.66
CA SER A 787 -24.52 13.14 14.23
C SER A 787 -23.98 11.79 13.73
N SER A 788 -22.92 11.78 12.92
CA SER A 788 -22.26 10.53 12.51
C SER A 788 -21.59 9.81 13.67
N PHE A 789 -21.02 10.56 14.63
CA PHE A 789 -20.47 9.98 15.85
C PHE A 789 -21.55 9.26 16.69
N GLU A 790 -22.71 9.90 16.90
CA GLU A 790 -23.84 9.30 17.61
C GLU A 790 -24.39 8.07 16.90
N LEU A 791 -24.56 8.15 15.57
CA LEU A 791 -25.05 7.03 14.76
C LEU A 791 -24.12 5.82 14.83
N MET A 792 -22.81 6.02 14.70
CA MET A 792 -21.83 4.94 14.81
C MET A 792 -21.80 4.34 16.22
N THR A 793 -21.85 5.19 17.25
CA THR A 793 -21.92 4.73 18.65
C THR A 793 -23.17 3.87 18.88
N PHE A 794 -24.32 4.29 18.34
CA PHE A 794 -25.55 3.52 18.39
C PHE A 794 -25.42 2.18 17.66
N GLN A 795 -24.86 2.15 16.45
CA GLN A 795 -24.67 0.91 15.69
C GLN A 795 -23.77 -0.10 16.40
N ILE A 796 -22.68 0.35 17.02
CA ILE A 796 -21.78 -0.50 17.82
C ILE A 796 -22.52 -1.06 19.04
N GLU A 797 -23.36 -0.26 19.68
CA GLU A 797 -24.14 -0.69 20.84
C GLU A 797 -25.20 -1.73 20.44
N GLN A 798 -25.90 -1.53 19.31
CA GLN A 798 -26.83 -2.52 18.78
C GLN A 798 -26.13 -3.82 18.39
N TRP A 799 -24.95 -3.72 17.76
CA TRP A 799 -24.12 -4.87 17.46
C TRP A 799 -23.73 -5.62 18.73
N ARG A 800 -23.23 -4.92 19.76
CA ARG A 800 -22.87 -5.50 21.06
C ARG A 800 -24.04 -6.28 21.65
N LYS A 801 -25.19 -5.63 21.82
CA LYS A 801 -26.40 -6.27 22.37
C LYS A 801 -26.79 -7.54 21.61
N LYS A 802 -26.73 -7.51 20.28
CA LYS A 802 -27.02 -8.67 19.43
C LYS A 802 -25.96 -9.77 19.54
N ALA A 803 -24.69 -9.39 19.71
CA ALA A 803 -23.55 -10.31 19.71
C ALA A 803 -23.41 -11.07 21.04
N VAL A 804 -23.60 -10.39 22.17
CA VAL A 804 -23.39 -10.98 23.51
C VAL A 804 -24.69 -11.30 24.25
N GLY A 805 -25.85 -10.85 23.75
CA GLY A 805 -27.14 -11.08 24.42
C GLY A 805 -27.15 -10.50 25.84
N GLU A 806 -27.56 -11.31 26.82
CA GLU A 806 -27.64 -10.92 28.23
C GLU A 806 -26.27 -10.87 28.95
N TYR A 807 -25.18 -11.30 28.29
CA TYR A 807 -23.85 -11.30 28.90
C TYR A 807 -23.30 -9.87 29.02
N SER A 808 -23.20 -9.38 30.25
CA SER A 808 -22.70 -8.04 30.58
C SER A 808 -21.39 -8.09 31.38
N ILE A 809 -20.53 -7.10 31.15
CA ILE A 809 -19.29 -6.87 31.93
C ILE A 809 -19.42 -5.75 32.97
N ALA A 810 -20.58 -5.09 33.06
CA ALA A 810 -20.78 -3.94 33.95
C ALA A 810 -20.64 -4.28 35.45
N GLN A 811 -20.86 -5.54 35.83
CA GLN A 811 -20.79 -6.01 37.21
C GLN A 811 -19.53 -6.85 37.47
N CYS A 812 -18.39 -6.48 36.88
CA CYS A 812 -17.15 -7.25 36.97
C CYS A 812 -16.64 -7.45 38.41
N HIS A 813 -16.99 -6.56 39.34
CA HIS A 813 -16.67 -6.70 40.76
C HIS A 813 -17.28 -7.96 41.40
N THR A 814 -18.41 -8.45 40.88
CA THR A 814 -19.07 -9.67 41.39
C THR A 814 -18.33 -10.95 41.06
N TRP A 815 -17.44 -10.94 40.05
CA TRP A 815 -16.73 -12.15 39.61
C TRP A 815 -15.85 -12.75 40.70
N GLN A 816 -15.40 -11.95 41.67
CA GLN A 816 -14.62 -12.42 42.80
C GLN A 816 -15.50 -13.14 43.83
N THR A 817 -16.69 -12.61 44.11
CA THR A 817 -17.61 -13.15 45.11
C THR A 817 -18.47 -14.29 44.57
N ASP A 818 -18.78 -14.25 43.28
CA ASP A 818 -19.56 -15.27 42.57
C ASP A 818 -18.99 -15.49 41.16
N PRO A 819 -18.06 -16.45 40.98
CA PRO A 819 -17.48 -16.76 39.67
C PRO A 819 -18.49 -17.20 38.61
N SER A 820 -19.72 -17.59 39.00
CA SER A 820 -20.77 -18.00 38.06
C SER A 820 -21.41 -16.83 37.30
N THR A 821 -21.28 -15.59 37.81
CA THR A 821 -21.73 -14.38 37.11
C THR A 821 -20.78 -13.95 36.00
N ARG A 822 -19.62 -14.60 35.86
CA ARG A 822 -18.63 -14.29 34.84
C ARG A 822 -19.11 -14.79 33.47
N PRO A 823 -19.22 -13.92 32.45
CA PRO A 823 -19.52 -14.33 31.09
C PRO A 823 -18.44 -15.26 30.50
N PRO A 824 -18.75 -16.02 29.44
CA PRO A 824 -17.72 -16.76 28.71
C PRO A 824 -16.69 -15.81 28.09
N THR A 825 -15.45 -16.26 27.93
CA THR A 825 -14.30 -15.44 27.53
C THR A 825 -14.53 -14.67 26.23
N TRP A 826 -15.15 -15.30 25.23
CA TRP A 826 -15.50 -14.63 23.97
C TRP A 826 -16.48 -13.47 24.17
N ALA A 827 -17.44 -13.57 25.09
CA ALA A 827 -18.41 -12.50 25.37
C ALA A 827 -17.76 -11.34 26.12
N ILE A 828 -16.82 -11.63 27.02
CA ILE A 828 -15.99 -10.60 27.69
C ILE A 828 -15.19 -9.83 26.64
N LEU A 829 -14.52 -10.53 25.72
CA LEU A 829 -13.71 -9.90 24.68
C LEU A 829 -14.56 -9.05 23.72
N LEU A 830 -15.73 -9.52 23.30
CA LEU A 830 -16.64 -8.76 22.43
C LEU A 830 -17.19 -7.51 23.12
N ASN A 831 -17.56 -7.59 24.39
CA ASN A 831 -17.97 -6.43 25.18
C ASN A 831 -16.84 -5.39 25.25
N LEU A 832 -15.64 -5.81 25.68
CA LEU A 832 -14.48 -4.93 25.76
C LEU A 832 -14.08 -4.34 24.39
N ARG A 833 -14.23 -5.11 23.31
CA ARG A 833 -13.97 -4.62 21.95
C ARG A 833 -14.97 -3.55 21.54
N ALA A 834 -16.26 -3.74 21.84
CA ALA A 834 -17.27 -2.71 21.61
C ALA A 834 -16.92 -1.42 22.36
N GLU A 835 -16.49 -1.53 23.63
CA GLU A 835 -16.10 -0.39 24.46
C GLU A 835 -14.84 0.29 23.91
N SER A 836 -13.84 -0.50 23.53
CA SER A 836 -12.59 -0.03 22.92
C SER A 836 -12.88 0.76 21.65
N VAL A 837 -13.70 0.25 20.72
CA VAL A 837 -13.98 0.94 19.45
C VAL A 837 -14.72 2.26 19.69
N ARG A 838 -15.65 2.31 20.64
CA ARG A 838 -16.30 3.59 21.04
C ARG A 838 -15.30 4.57 21.67
N SER A 839 -14.32 4.08 22.44
CA SER A 839 -13.19 4.91 22.89
C SER A 839 -12.35 5.45 21.71
N GLN A 840 -12.21 4.69 20.63
CA GLN A 840 -11.48 5.14 19.44
C GLN A 840 -12.23 6.23 18.66
N LEU A 841 -13.56 6.11 18.55
CA LEU A 841 -14.41 7.13 17.94
C LEU A 841 -14.40 8.48 18.69
N LEU A 842 -13.97 8.50 19.95
CA LEU A 842 -13.80 9.73 20.72
C LEU A 842 -12.47 10.45 20.43
N LYS A 843 -11.44 9.75 19.93
CA LYS A 843 -10.11 10.34 19.68
C LYS A 843 -10.12 11.55 18.72
N PRO A 844 -10.90 11.58 17.62
CA PRO A 844 -11.00 12.73 16.72
C PRO A 844 -11.20 14.07 17.42
N PHE A 845 -12.07 14.13 18.44
CA PHE A 845 -12.35 15.35 19.21
C PHE A 845 -11.15 15.89 20.00
N PHE A 846 -10.08 15.08 20.15
CA PHE A 846 -8.87 15.44 20.89
C PHE A 846 -7.61 15.48 20.00
N PHE A 847 -7.70 15.21 18.69
CA PHE A 847 -6.55 15.24 17.76
C PHE A 847 -6.18 16.65 17.29
N SER A 848 -7.14 17.47 16.86
CA SER A 848 -6.90 18.85 16.41
C SER A 848 -7.05 19.88 17.54
N GLU A 849 -6.77 21.16 17.27
CA GLU A 849 -7.20 22.29 18.11
C GLU A 849 -8.69 22.56 17.81
N SER A 850 -9.53 21.55 18.11
CA SER A 850 -10.97 21.63 17.95
C SER A 850 -11.57 22.70 18.88
N ASP A 851 -12.80 23.14 18.60
CA ASP A 851 -13.52 24.09 19.46
C ASP A 851 -13.58 23.55 20.90
N ILE A 852 -13.02 24.32 21.83
CA ILE A 852 -12.91 23.97 23.26
C ILE A 852 -14.29 23.60 23.81
N GLU A 853 -15.36 24.30 23.41
CA GLU A 853 -16.72 24.05 23.91
C GLU A 853 -17.32 22.75 23.37
N ILE A 854 -16.95 22.32 22.15
CA ILE A 854 -17.38 21.03 21.60
C ILE A 854 -16.61 19.90 22.27
N THR A 855 -15.28 19.96 22.31
CA THR A 855 -14.44 18.91 22.92
C THR A 855 -14.75 18.73 24.40
N LYS A 856 -15.06 19.81 25.11
CA LYS A 856 -15.46 19.81 26.53
C LYS A 856 -16.70 18.95 26.81
N LYS A 857 -17.69 18.89 25.90
CA LYS A 857 -18.88 18.03 26.05
C LYS A 857 -18.51 16.54 26.12
N HIS A 858 -17.40 16.14 25.52
CA HIS A 858 -16.97 14.74 25.44
C HIS A 858 -16.02 14.32 26.57
N VAL A 859 -15.52 15.24 27.41
CA VAL A 859 -14.55 14.95 28.49
C VAL A 859 -15.07 13.94 29.50
N ARG A 860 -16.31 14.10 29.98
CA ARG A 860 -16.93 13.15 30.92
C ARG A 860 -17.09 11.77 30.28
N SER A 861 -17.68 11.71 29.09
CA SER A 861 -17.88 10.45 28.36
C SER A 861 -16.57 9.70 28.09
N ALA A 862 -15.50 10.43 27.74
CA ALA A 862 -14.17 9.86 27.55
C ALA A 862 -13.57 9.34 28.87
N THR A 863 -13.71 10.09 29.96
CA THR A 863 -13.22 9.70 31.30
C THR A 863 -13.90 8.43 31.79
N ASP A 864 -15.23 8.39 31.77
CA ASP A 864 -16.02 7.24 32.20
C ASP A 864 -15.64 6.00 31.40
N ARG A 865 -15.48 6.16 30.07
CA ARG A 865 -15.09 5.05 29.19
C ARG A 865 -13.70 4.51 29.49
N VAL A 866 -12.73 5.38 29.73
CA VAL A 866 -11.37 5.00 30.09
C VAL A 866 -11.38 4.21 31.39
N TYR A 867 -12.13 4.69 32.39
CA TYR A 867 -12.28 4.02 33.68
C TYR A 867 -12.93 2.65 33.55
N ASP A 868 -14.09 2.56 32.89
CA ASP A 868 -14.84 1.30 32.74
C ASP A 868 -14.00 0.21 32.07
N ILE A 869 -13.31 0.53 30.98
CA ILE A 869 -12.46 -0.44 30.27
C ILE A 869 -11.31 -0.90 31.16
N ILE A 870 -10.56 0.04 31.76
CA ILE A 870 -9.37 -0.30 32.56
C ILE A 870 -9.78 -1.05 33.84
N ASN A 871 -10.90 -0.69 34.46
CA ASN A 871 -11.43 -1.38 35.64
C ASN A 871 -11.77 -2.84 35.32
N VAL A 872 -12.44 -3.11 34.20
CA VAL A 872 -12.74 -4.50 33.79
C VAL A 872 -11.45 -5.27 33.47
N LEU A 873 -10.47 -4.66 32.80
CA LEU A 873 -9.17 -5.30 32.55
C LEU A 873 -8.41 -5.61 33.86
N HIS A 874 -8.47 -4.71 34.83
CA HIS A 874 -7.88 -4.89 36.14
C HIS A 874 -8.58 -6.00 36.94
N ALA A 875 -9.92 -6.05 36.89
CA ALA A 875 -10.70 -7.14 37.47
C ALA A 875 -10.36 -8.49 36.83
N LEU A 876 -10.20 -8.55 35.51
CA LEU A 876 -9.78 -9.78 34.82
C LEU A 876 -8.40 -10.25 35.29
N ASP A 877 -7.44 -9.36 35.47
CA ASP A 877 -6.08 -9.72 35.92
C ASP A 877 -6.00 -10.13 37.41
N THR A 878 -6.84 -9.52 38.25
CA THR A 878 -6.83 -9.75 39.70
C THR A 878 -7.65 -10.96 40.12
N VAL A 879 -8.77 -11.22 39.43
CA VAL A 879 -9.72 -12.29 39.77
C VAL A 879 -9.49 -13.55 38.94
N THR A 880 -8.89 -13.44 37.76
CA THR A 880 -8.76 -14.55 36.80
C THR A 880 -7.37 -14.63 36.18
N ASP A 881 -7.11 -15.68 35.40
CA ASP A 881 -5.92 -15.83 34.56
C ASP A 881 -6.17 -15.45 33.08
N ILE A 882 -7.39 -15.01 32.73
CA ILE A 882 -7.80 -14.69 31.36
C ILE A 882 -6.94 -13.56 30.78
N TYR A 883 -6.76 -12.46 31.54
CA TYR A 883 -5.92 -11.34 31.10
C TYR A 883 -4.50 -11.81 30.82
N ARG A 884 -3.94 -12.65 31.70
CA ARG A 884 -2.58 -13.19 31.58
C ARG A 884 -2.42 -14.09 30.35
N LYS A 885 -3.33 -15.04 30.15
CA LYS A 885 -3.24 -16.04 29.09
C LYS A 885 -3.51 -15.45 27.71
N GLN A 886 -4.44 -14.52 27.58
CA GLN A 886 -4.76 -13.82 26.33
C GLN A 886 -4.17 -12.40 26.31
N HIS A 887 -3.01 -12.21 26.96
CA HIS A 887 -2.37 -10.91 27.16
C HIS A 887 -2.25 -10.05 25.88
N PRO A 888 -1.82 -10.58 24.71
CA PRO A 888 -1.72 -9.76 23.50
C PRO A 888 -3.03 -9.05 23.10
N CYS A 889 -4.19 -9.71 23.27
CA CYS A 889 -5.50 -9.13 22.97
C CYS A 889 -5.84 -7.98 23.92
N TYR A 890 -5.68 -8.20 25.23
CA TYR A 890 -6.08 -7.25 26.26
C TYR A 890 -5.07 -6.12 26.46
N GLN A 891 -3.78 -6.38 26.25
CA GLN A 891 -2.74 -5.36 26.24
C GLN A 891 -2.94 -4.38 25.08
N HIS A 892 -3.39 -4.85 23.91
CA HIS A 892 -3.75 -3.96 22.81
C HIS A 892 -4.95 -3.05 23.18
N ILE A 893 -6.00 -3.59 23.79
CA ILE A 893 -7.14 -2.79 24.29
C ILE A 893 -6.66 -1.76 25.33
N LEU A 894 -5.82 -2.17 26.28
CA LEU A 894 -5.23 -1.26 27.28
C LEU A 894 -4.45 -0.12 26.63
N ALA A 895 -3.61 -0.42 25.62
CA ALA A 895 -2.85 0.60 24.89
C ALA A 895 -3.76 1.55 24.10
N CYS A 896 -4.83 1.03 23.47
CA CYS A 896 -5.83 1.81 22.76
C CYS A 896 -6.56 2.79 23.68
N THR A 897 -6.99 2.33 24.85
CA THR A 897 -7.66 3.14 25.88
C THR A 897 -6.71 4.14 26.51
N ALA A 898 -5.46 3.75 26.80
CA ALA A 898 -4.42 4.65 27.28
C ALA A 898 -4.14 5.77 26.25
N GLY A 899 -4.15 5.47 24.95
CA GLY A 899 -4.04 6.49 23.91
C GLY A 899 -5.10 7.60 24.01
N LEU A 900 -6.37 7.25 24.29
CA LEU A 900 -7.41 8.24 24.55
C LEU A 900 -7.13 9.02 25.85
N ALA A 901 -6.72 8.34 26.92
CA ALA A 901 -6.37 8.99 28.19
C ALA A 901 -5.24 10.02 28.03
N PHE A 902 -4.23 9.74 27.20
CA PHE A 902 -3.15 10.68 26.88
C PHE A 902 -3.66 11.91 26.15
N LEU A 903 -4.52 11.75 25.14
CA LEU A 903 -5.12 12.87 24.42
C LEU A 903 -6.01 13.71 25.34
N LEU A 904 -6.81 13.07 26.20
CA LEU A 904 -7.67 13.72 27.19
C LEU A 904 -6.86 14.56 28.19
N ILE A 905 -5.80 13.99 28.77
CA ILE A 905 -4.96 14.70 29.74
C ILE A 905 -4.13 15.79 29.08
N ALA A 906 -3.72 15.62 27.82
CA ALA A 906 -3.11 16.67 27.02
C ALA A 906 -4.06 17.86 26.82
N PHE A 907 -5.32 17.60 26.48
CA PHE A 907 -6.35 18.63 26.32
C PHE A 907 -6.62 19.39 27.62
N ILE A 908 -6.79 18.69 28.75
CA ILE A 908 -7.00 19.31 30.07
C ILE A 908 -5.80 20.20 30.45
N LYS A 909 -4.57 19.73 30.18
CA LYS A 909 -3.35 20.50 30.48
C LYS A 909 -3.23 21.77 29.65
N GLN A 910 -3.49 21.69 28.34
CA GLN A 910 -3.44 22.85 27.44
C GLN A 910 -4.49 23.90 27.80
N ASN A 911 -5.67 23.47 28.28
CA ASN A 911 -6.79 24.34 28.63
C ASN A 911 -6.97 24.46 30.16
N ARG A 912 -5.86 24.50 30.91
CA ARG A 912 -5.86 24.40 32.38
C ARG A 912 -6.81 25.40 33.06
N SER A 913 -6.80 26.66 32.62
CA SER A 913 -7.56 27.74 33.26
C SER A 913 -9.07 27.57 33.14
N THR A 914 -9.54 26.95 32.06
CA THR A 914 -10.97 26.71 31.81
C THR A 914 -11.41 25.34 32.32
N MET A 915 -10.58 24.31 32.12
CA MET A 915 -10.96 22.92 32.41
C MET A 915 -10.82 22.54 33.88
N VAL A 916 -9.76 22.95 34.58
CA VAL A 916 -9.51 22.50 35.97
C VAL A 916 -10.65 22.87 36.93
N PRO A 917 -11.24 24.08 36.88
CA PRO A 917 -12.38 24.43 37.73
C PRO A 917 -13.64 23.59 37.49
N GLU A 918 -13.77 22.97 36.32
CA GLU A 918 -14.96 22.20 35.92
C GLU A 918 -14.82 20.69 36.15
N LEU A 919 -13.62 20.23 36.54
CA LEU A 919 -13.39 18.85 36.91
C LEU A 919 -14.08 18.56 38.25
N THR A 920 -15.12 17.73 38.20
CA THR A 920 -15.82 17.27 39.40
C THR A 920 -14.97 16.24 40.16
N PRO A 921 -15.11 16.10 41.49
CA PRO A 921 -14.29 15.18 42.28
C PRO A 921 -14.33 13.72 41.80
N ASP A 922 -15.49 13.26 41.32
CA ASP A 922 -15.68 11.94 40.70
C ASP A 922 -14.82 11.75 39.45
N LEU A 923 -14.71 12.76 38.58
CA LEU A 923 -13.89 12.68 37.37
C LEU A 923 -12.39 12.61 37.71
N ILE A 924 -11.97 13.34 38.74
CA ILE A 924 -10.59 13.30 39.23
C ILE A 924 -10.27 11.90 39.75
N GLU A 925 -11.16 11.32 40.56
CA GLU A 925 -11.02 9.96 41.09
C GLU A 925 -10.97 8.93 39.95
N SER A 926 -11.86 9.02 38.96
CA SER A 926 -11.88 8.13 37.80
C SER A 926 -10.59 8.22 36.97
N LEU A 927 -10.07 9.42 36.70
CA LEU A 927 -8.81 9.61 35.95
C LEU A 927 -7.60 9.05 36.74
N GLY A 928 -7.52 9.37 38.04
CA GLY A 928 -6.44 8.90 38.92
C GLY A 928 -6.47 7.38 39.16
N GLY A 929 -7.67 6.82 39.34
CA GLY A 929 -7.91 5.38 39.48
C GLY A 929 -7.57 4.63 38.20
N SER A 930 -8.02 5.13 37.05
CA SER A 930 -7.67 4.57 35.72
C SER A 930 -6.16 4.50 35.51
N PHE A 931 -5.45 5.58 35.84
CA PHE A 931 -3.99 5.63 35.73
C PHE A 931 -3.33 4.59 36.63
N SER A 932 -3.73 4.52 37.90
CA SER A 932 -3.18 3.58 38.88
C SER A 932 -3.37 2.12 38.45
N MET A 933 -4.57 1.78 37.96
CA MET A 933 -4.86 0.44 37.44
C MET A 933 -4.06 0.10 36.18
N ALA A 934 -3.91 1.05 35.23
CA ALA A 934 -3.12 0.85 34.03
C ALA A 934 -1.62 0.65 34.34
N VAL A 935 -1.08 1.39 35.31
CA VAL A 935 0.30 1.20 35.79
C VAL A 935 0.46 -0.16 36.45
N ALA A 936 -0.48 -0.60 37.30
CA ALA A 936 -0.43 -1.90 37.93
C ALA A 936 -0.42 -3.04 36.89
N LEU A 937 -1.33 -2.98 35.91
CA LEU A 937 -1.40 -3.95 34.82
C LEU A 937 -0.11 -3.98 34.00
N THR A 938 0.35 -2.84 33.48
CA THR A 938 1.54 -2.80 32.62
C THR A 938 2.82 -3.22 33.35
N THR A 939 2.99 -2.79 34.60
CA THR A 939 4.17 -3.12 35.42
C THR A 939 4.28 -4.62 35.65
N LYS A 940 3.17 -5.29 35.98
CA LYS A 940 3.11 -6.74 36.22
C LYS A 940 3.62 -7.58 35.05
N TYR A 941 3.48 -7.08 33.82
CA TYR A 941 3.81 -7.81 32.59
C TYR A 941 5.04 -7.31 31.84
N THR A 942 5.80 -6.36 32.39
CA THR A 942 7.02 -5.80 31.76
C THR A 942 8.04 -6.87 31.37
N ASN A 943 8.32 -7.85 32.24
CA ASN A 943 9.33 -8.88 31.94
C ASN A 943 8.89 -9.87 30.84
N ARG A 944 7.60 -9.93 30.51
CA ARG A 944 7.04 -10.90 29.56
C ARG A 944 6.57 -10.27 28.25
N SER A 945 6.23 -8.99 28.25
CA SER A 945 5.66 -8.30 27.10
C SER A 945 6.40 -7.01 26.76
N ARG A 946 6.87 -6.92 25.52
CA ARG A 946 7.48 -5.70 24.95
C ARG A 946 6.46 -4.56 24.90
N SER A 947 5.23 -4.87 24.50
CA SER A 947 4.12 -3.93 24.44
C SER A 947 3.79 -3.35 25.83
N ALA A 948 3.83 -4.17 26.88
CA ALA A 948 3.65 -3.72 28.26
C ALA A 948 4.81 -2.85 28.74
N ARG A 949 6.07 -3.20 28.44
CA ARG A 949 7.25 -2.36 28.75
C ARG A 949 7.16 -0.99 28.12
N ARG A 950 6.85 -0.92 26.83
CA ARG A 950 6.70 0.34 26.10
C ARG A 950 5.60 1.21 26.71
N LEU A 951 4.43 0.63 26.99
CA LEU A 951 3.33 1.39 27.60
C LEU A 951 3.69 1.85 29.03
N ALA A 952 4.35 1.02 29.83
CA ALA A 952 4.83 1.39 31.16
C ALA A 952 5.76 2.61 31.10
N LYS A 953 6.78 2.60 30.21
CA LYS A 953 7.69 3.75 30.00
C LYS A 953 6.91 5.04 29.73
N ARG A 954 5.86 4.99 28.89
CA ARG A 954 5.04 6.16 28.57
C ARG A 954 4.16 6.61 29.74
N LEU A 955 3.56 5.68 30.48
CA LEU A 955 2.74 6.00 31.67
C LEU A 955 3.58 6.70 32.75
N ILE A 956 4.86 6.35 32.90
CA ILE A 956 5.79 7.05 33.81
C ILE A 956 5.89 8.54 33.47
N GLU A 957 6.02 8.89 32.19
CA GLU A 957 6.08 10.29 31.75
C GLU A 957 4.78 11.05 32.01
N MET A 958 3.64 10.37 31.83
CA MET A 958 2.31 10.93 32.06
C MET A 958 2.07 11.30 33.53
N ARG A 959 2.66 10.55 34.47
CA ARG A 959 2.53 10.77 35.92
C ARG A 959 2.82 12.22 36.33
N ARG A 960 3.89 12.82 35.80
CA ARG A 960 4.28 14.20 36.12
C ARG A 960 3.18 15.21 35.75
N ASN A 961 2.52 14.98 34.62
CA ASN A 961 1.44 15.85 34.15
C ASN A 961 0.21 15.73 35.05
N LEU A 962 -0.14 14.49 35.45
CA LEU A 962 -1.25 14.24 36.37
C LEU A 962 -1.04 14.87 37.76
N LEU A 963 0.19 14.80 38.31
CA LEU A 963 0.55 15.49 39.55
C LEU A 963 0.43 17.02 39.40
N SER A 964 0.90 17.58 38.27
CA SER A 964 0.83 19.02 38.03
C SER A 964 -0.61 19.57 37.91
N LEU A 965 -1.55 18.71 37.53
CA LEU A 965 -2.97 19.01 37.41
C LEU A 965 -3.74 18.79 38.72
N GLY A 966 -3.11 18.23 39.76
CA GLY A 966 -3.79 17.89 41.01
C GLY A 966 -4.74 16.69 40.88
N ILE A 967 -4.61 15.89 39.82
CA ILE A 967 -5.44 14.68 39.60
C ILE A 967 -4.91 13.50 40.40
N LEU A 968 -3.59 13.44 40.60
CA LEU A 968 -2.93 12.48 41.50
C LEU A 968 -2.40 13.21 42.72
N ASP A 969 -2.45 12.55 43.87
CA ASP A 969 -1.74 12.99 45.07
C ASP A 969 -0.31 12.38 45.07
N ALA A 970 0.65 13.08 45.67
CA ALA A 970 2.00 12.57 45.86
C ALA A 970 2.03 11.25 46.67
N ALA A 971 0.98 11.02 47.48
CA ALA A 971 0.78 9.82 48.31
C ALA A 971 -0.06 8.71 47.66
N SER A 972 -0.61 8.89 46.45
CA SER A 972 -1.47 7.88 45.80
C SER A 972 -0.72 6.56 45.48
N PRO A 973 -1.39 5.38 45.51
CA PRO A 973 -0.78 4.09 45.18
C PRO A 973 -0.19 4.11 43.76
N GLY A 974 1.03 3.57 43.60
CA GLY A 974 1.98 4.02 42.57
C GLY A 974 3.09 4.91 43.15
N SER A 975 3.17 4.96 44.49
CA SER A 975 4.25 5.52 45.29
C SER A 975 5.62 5.03 44.82
N HIS A 976 6.63 5.86 45.07
CA HIS A 976 8.03 5.72 44.68
C HIS A 976 8.55 4.29 44.52
N GLU A 977 8.19 3.33 45.38
CA GLU A 977 8.64 1.93 45.30
C GLU A 977 8.23 1.15 44.03
N GLY A 978 7.02 1.39 43.49
CA GLY A 978 6.54 0.67 42.30
C GLY A 978 7.14 1.19 41.00
N LEU A 979 7.33 2.52 40.89
CA LEU A 979 7.96 3.15 39.73
C LEU A 979 9.49 3.07 39.77
N ASP A 980 10.12 3.20 40.95
CA ASP A 980 11.55 2.97 41.11
C ASP A 980 11.88 1.52 40.77
N GLY A 981 11.03 0.57 41.21
CA GLY A 981 11.06 -0.83 40.81
C GLY A 981 10.76 -1.09 39.34
N VAL A 982 10.00 -0.24 38.63
CA VAL A 982 9.85 -0.30 37.15
C VAL A 982 11.12 0.20 36.48
N THR A 983 11.74 1.30 36.92
CA THR A 983 13.07 1.70 36.41
C THR A 983 14.13 0.64 36.68
N GLU A 984 14.09 -0.02 37.83
CA GLU A 984 15.02 -1.09 38.19
C GLU A 984 14.69 -2.42 37.48
N SER A 985 13.42 -2.75 37.25
CA SER A 985 12.97 -3.93 36.49
C SER A 985 13.18 -3.75 35.00
N VAL A 986 12.96 -2.55 34.46
CA VAL A 986 13.36 -2.18 33.09
C VAL A 986 14.88 -2.29 32.96
N LYS A 987 15.66 -1.73 33.91
CA LYS A 987 17.13 -1.92 33.93
C LYS A 987 17.55 -3.39 34.05
N ARG A 988 16.92 -4.18 34.93
CA ARG A 988 17.21 -5.63 35.11
C ARG A 988 16.80 -6.46 33.90
N ALA A 989 15.68 -6.13 33.23
CA ALA A 989 15.25 -6.79 32.01
C ALA A 989 16.20 -6.49 30.83
N SER A 990 16.70 -5.26 30.72
CA SER A 990 17.75 -4.90 29.75
C SER A 990 19.09 -5.56 30.07
N LEU A 991 19.43 -5.80 31.35
CA LEU A 991 20.65 -6.49 31.79
C LEU A 991 20.58 -8.03 31.71
N ALA A 992 19.40 -8.64 31.86
CA ALA A 992 19.24 -10.10 31.78
C ALA A 992 19.32 -10.64 30.34
N GLN A 993 19.19 -9.78 29.32
CA GLN A 993 19.32 -10.15 27.91
C GLN A 993 20.76 -10.04 27.37
N THR A 994 21.68 -9.40 28.10
CA THR A 994 23.09 -9.21 27.71
C THR A 994 24.07 -10.17 28.41
N GLY A 995 23.57 -11.15 29.17
CA GLY A 995 24.40 -12.04 29.99
C GLY A 995 24.62 -13.43 29.38
N PHE A 996 25.71 -13.61 28.63
CA PHE A 996 26.44 -14.88 28.65
C PHE A 996 27.05 -15.04 30.05
N THR A 997 26.44 -15.83 30.93
CA THR A 997 27.14 -16.34 32.10
C THR A 997 28.08 -17.46 31.64
N GLU A 998 29.35 -17.12 31.43
CA GLU A 998 30.44 -18.11 31.44
C GLU A 998 30.44 -18.83 32.79
N TYR A 999 29.88 -20.04 32.82
CA TYR A 999 30.25 -21.05 33.80
C TYR A 999 31.32 -21.93 33.17
N SER A 1000 32.59 -21.61 33.44
CA SER A 1000 33.69 -22.56 33.28
C SER A 1000 33.87 -23.34 34.59
N PRO A 1001 33.76 -24.68 34.60
CA PRO A 1001 34.25 -25.46 35.72
C PRO A 1001 35.78 -25.56 35.64
N SER A 1002 36.40 -25.48 36.82
CA SER A 1002 37.83 -25.62 37.05
C SER A 1002 38.37 -26.98 36.54
N PHE A 1003 39.31 -26.95 35.60
CA PHE A 1003 40.27 -28.03 35.39
C PHE A 1003 41.63 -27.46 35.01
N SER A 1004 42.66 -27.79 35.80
CA SER A 1004 44.05 -27.48 35.49
C SER A 1004 44.67 -28.59 34.63
N MET A 1005 45.39 -28.24 33.56
CA MET A 1005 46.67 -28.88 33.25
C MET A 1005 47.51 -28.04 32.28
N ALA A 1006 48.72 -27.76 32.76
CA ALA A 1006 50.00 -27.50 32.09
C ALA A 1006 50.07 -27.25 30.57
N GLY A 1007 50.59 -26.05 30.23
CA GLY A 1007 51.82 -25.85 29.44
C GLY A 1007 51.78 -26.14 27.94
N VAL A 1008 52.04 -25.12 27.12
CA VAL A 1008 53.30 -24.89 26.39
C VAL A 1008 53.12 -23.61 25.54
N ASP A 1009 54.08 -22.69 25.68
CA ASP A 1009 54.28 -21.51 24.85
C ASP A 1009 54.52 -21.88 23.38
N MET A 1010 53.96 -21.11 22.44
CA MET A 1010 54.72 -20.75 21.24
C MET A 1010 54.28 -19.42 20.64
N ASP A 1011 55.29 -18.60 20.42
CA ASP A 1011 55.33 -17.21 20.00
C ASP A 1011 55.51 -17.09 18.46
N MET A 1012 55.33 -15.87 17.94
CA MET A 1012 55.63 -15.37 16.58
C MET A 1012 54.62 -15.70 15.44
N GLY A 1013 54.31 -14.80 14.50
CA GLY A 1013 54.80 -13.46 14.22
C GLY A 1013 54.16 -12.88 12.95
N ILE A 1014 53.94 -11.56 12.98
CA ILE A 1014 54.05 -10.55 11.91
C ILE A 1014 53.98 -11.00 10.43
N GLY A 1015 53.06 -10.40 9.67
CA GLY A 1015 53.14 -10.30 8.20
C GLY A 1015 52.05 -9.37 7.64
N TRP A 1016 52.47 -8.20 7.15
CA TRP A 1016 51.65 -7.12 6.58
C TRP A 1016 51.26 -7.38 5.12
N GLU A 1017 50.41 -6.47 4.62
CA GLU A 1017 50.08 -6.18 3.21
C GLU A 1017 48.97 -7.07 2.62
N ASP A 1018 48.01 -6.59 1.85
CA ASP A 1018 47.47 -5.25 1.52
C ASP A 1018 46.28 -5.59 0.60
N SER A 1019 45.17 -4.85 0.65
CA SER A 1019 44.52 -4.27 -0.55
C SER A 1019 43.03 -4.04 -0.35
N LEU A 1020 42.71 -2.75 -0.36
CA LEU A 1020 41.52 -2.13 -0.96
C LEU A 1020 40.20 -2.31 -0.18
N ARG A 1021 39.69 -1.30 0.57
CA ARG A 1021 39.13 -0.01 0.09
C ARG A 1021 38.20 -0.25 -1.12
N LEU A 1022 36.92 0.11 -1.15
CA LEU A 1022 36.21 1.23 -0.56
C LEU A 1022 34.70 1.00 -0.75
N GLN A 1023 33.92 1.36 0.29
CA GLN A 1023 32.71 2.17 0.24
C GLN A 1023 31.72 2.01 -0.93
N TRP A 1024 30.47 1.68 -0.60
CA TRP A 1024 29.31 2.30 -1.25
C TRP A 1024 28.40 2.98 -0.20
N PRO A 1025 27.72 4.08 -0.56
CA PRO A 1025 27.07 5.01 0.34
C PRO A 1025 25.60 4.73 0.60
N ILE A 1026 25.12 5.44 1.61
CA ILE A 1026 23.78 5.52 2.19
C ILE A 1026 22.79 6.17 1.21
N GLY A 1027 21.55 5.65 1.20
CA GLY A 1027 20.34 6.24 0.59
C GLY A 1027 19.47 5.14 -0.02
N ASP A 1028 18.15 5.09 0.07
CA ASP A 1028 17.12 5.87 0.75
C ASP A 1028 15.92 4.89 0.81
N VAL A 1029 15.30 4.74 1.98
CA VAL A 1029 14.39 3.62 2.29
C VAL A 1029 12.96 4.02 1.93
N ASN A 1030 12.64 4.07 0.64
CA ASN A 1030 11.31 4.41 0.12
C ASN A 1030 10.88 3.50 -1.04
N HIS A 1031 11.00 2.18 -0.93
CA HIS A 1031 10.27 1.24 -1.80
C HIS A 1031 10.07 -0.09 -1.09
N MET A 1032 8.82 -0.40 -0.74
CA MET A 1032 8.26 -1.73 -0.42
C MET A 1032 6.87 -1.42 0.17
N PHE A 1033 5.73 -1.53 -0.52
CA PHE A 1033 5.20 -2.69 -1.21
C PHE A 1033 4.17 -2.22 -2.26
N SER A 1034 4.33 -2.63 -3.52
CA SER A 1034 3.25 -2.67 -4.51
C SER A 1034 3.12 -4.09 -5.06
N GLU A 1035 1.89 -4.40 -5.48
CA GLU A 1035 1.42 -5.62 -6.17
C GLU A 1035 0.92 -6.78 -5.27
N SER A 1036 -0.26 -7.35 -5.55
CA SER A 1036 -0.68 -7.78 -6.88
C SER A 1036 -2.16 -7.59 -7.26
N ILE A 1037 -2.31 -7.11 -8.49
CA ILE A 1037 -3.36 -7.32 -9.49
C ILE A 1037 -4.01 -8.72 -9.41
N PHE A 1038 -5.31 -8.77 -9.10
CA PHE A 1038 -6.41 -9.45 -9.83
C PHE A 1038 -7.74 -9.27 -9.08
#